data_AF-A0A0K0GIQ4-F1
#
_entry.id   AF-A0A0K0GIQ4-F1
#
_cell.length_a   1.000
_cell.length_b   1.000
_cell.length_c   1.000
_cell.angle_alpha   90.00
_cell.angle_beta   90.00
_cell.angle_gamma   90.00
#
_symmetry.space_group_name_H-M   'P 1'
#
loop_
_entity.id
_entity.type
_entity.pdbx_description
1 polymer ?
#
loop_
_entity_poly.entity_id
_entity_poly.type
_entity_poly.pdbx_seq_one_letter_code
_entity_poly.pdbx_strand_id
1 'polypeptide(L)'
;MTTRDHDMTGRTSPPDDDRTRVRPARDLADTPSVPPAADDEVTRLAPLTRQRAAHACDDAATRVNPPAHADDSAGASSWRRVAQLQGDAQVGVGMLLKARFLLVREIGRGGMGVVYLARDERKVEARDRHPYIAVKVLNDDFRRHPDSLIALQRESRRAQSLAHDHIVRVYDFDKDGAIVFMTMEYIEGDDLRGLIRSRLGEGMPLAEAWPLIEGMGRALQRAHAAGIVHSDFKPGNVMVGAGNLAKVFDFGIARAAKLAGAESSDDHTVFDAATLGALTPAYASMEMLRGDEPAFADDVYAFGCVVYELLSGRHPFAKQSATQAQAQQLRVAALPTLSRRQMRGLRSSLAFEAAARPTMTVLLEQLRPRSRSERAVPYLLAGVLLLAGGVGATVWMQVHAQREKVAGVLERFSPQAPNRFAHEAHARAALWALGEDDRRRLILDHSSTIEAFLLRRLDHYWQPALGREDYVGAQRILSVRDQWKLFSPRLDARRSAMEQERDRLLNGLDTALTGAIAAGALFEDQPGNVVALLDRVRRLAPDSGLLRHAELELRYRRGCADALTAGRRNEARRWLDTGRRVFPQSALLRECAHELDAATVTASATPSAPPAPLVEDAQARLAAQIATRIESVRAAAAANDVAKVKRQLAQIAASSPEHPFLRSEGAQRLTDAYLGLARSLCRDGRWKEASVLIGQALDAQDTPRLRQALGRYRLAMELEQLGTALPAPSVLQRLRERKMALQAQDADGFRAFQSDVAKSARQRVSYTAALLPKLEPVAVMPAPPAKPSDPCRLSAPSGGAATCSDDLGKHGRGPELVVLSKPGRALAMMRREISVADFALFCADTQRCRVSRWTRKSAPVDEVSAALIRDYAAWLSSASGRTYRLPRDAEWLRAARAGEDGCTATVSNSWGLLDMVGGLAEWVQEGEGVAVRGSQRGVAACASPGTVSSNGDAARGIGARLVRDVE
;
A
#
# COMPACT_ATOMS: atom_id res chain seq x y z
N MET A 1 -50.13 -12.96 -50.04
CA MET A 1 -50.22 -13.34 -51.47
C MET A 1 -48.80 -13.36 -52.03
N THR A 2 -48.49 -14.26 -52.98
CA THR A 2 -47.32 -14.25 -53.92
C THR A 2 -45.92 -13.89 -53.35
N THR A 3 -44.91 -14.76 -53.18
CA THR A 3 -44.39 -16.01 -53.83
C THR A 3 -43.64 -15.85 -55.16
N ARG A 4 -42.48 -16.54 -55.24
CA ARG A 4 -41.49 -16.76 -56.34
C ARG A 4 -40.16 -16.02 -56.14
N ASP A 5 -38.97 -16.63 -56.14
CA ASP A 5 -38.39 -17.91 -56.67
C ASP A 5 -37.86 -17.85 -58.11
N HIS A 6 -36.52 -17.92 -58.21
CA HIS A 6 -35.62 -18.61 -59.17
C HIS A 6 -34.28 -17.83 -59.24
N ASP A 7 -33.04 -18.35 -59.16
CA ASP A 7 -32.40 -19.69 -59.18
C ASP A 7 -31.50 -19.96 -60.42
N MET A 8 -30.43 -20.74 -60.23
CA MET A 8 -29.44 -21.31 -61.17
C MET A 8 -28.50 -20.41 -61.99
N THR A 9 -27.27 -20.29 -61.46
CA THR A 9 -25.96 -20.62 -62.08
C THR A 9 -25.67 -20.41 -63.58
N GLY A 10 -24.50 -19.82 -63.87
CA GLY A 10 -23.78 -20.01 -65.14
C GLY A 10 -22.32 -19.50 -65.08
N ARG A 11 -21.33 -20.39 -65.30
CA ARG A 11 -19.90 -20.05 -65.48
C ARG A 11 -19.44 -20.47 -66.88
N THR A 12 -18.70 -19.60 -67.58
CA THR A 12 -17.48 -19.97 -68.32
C THR A 12 -16.72 -18.71 -68.78
N SER A 13 -15.39 -18.77 -68.70
CA SER A 13 -14.41 -17.78 -69.23
C SER A 13 -13.60 -18.49 -70.34
N PRO A 14 -12.40 -18.05 -70.83
CA PRO A 14 -11.59 -16.82 -70.65
C PRO A 14 -11.13 -16.28 -72.05
N PRO A 15 -9.91 -15.75 -72.32
CA PRO A 15 -8.82 -15.10 -71.53
C PRO A 15 -8.47 -13.69 -72.13
N ASP A 16 -7.30 -13.02 -72.09
CA ASP A 16 -6.00 -12.98 -71.35
C ASP A 16 -5.41 -11.54 -71.58
N ASP A 17 -4.33 -10.99 -71.00
CA ASP A 17 -3.37 -11.43 -69.95
C ASP A 17 -3.20 -10.26 -68.94
N ASP A 18 -2.15 -9.41 -68.74
CA ASP A 18 -0.67 -9.42 -68.83
C ASP A 18 -0.15 -8.41 -67.75
N ARG A 19 0.85 -8.61 -66.88
CA ARG A 19 1.42 -9.87 -66.35
C ARG A 19 1.94 -9.77 -64.90
N THR A 20 3.08 -9.08 -64.69
CA THR A 20 3.92 -9.16 -63.47
C THR A 20 4.72 -7.86 -63.22
N ARG A 21 5.11 -7.42 -62.00
CA ARG A 21 5.83 -8.06 -60.86
C ARG A 21 7.31 -8.38 -61.22
N VAL A 22 8.32 -8.47 -60.32
CA VAL A 22 8.40 -9.06 -58.95
C VAL A 22 9.47 -8.36 -58.03
N ARG A 23 9.49 -8.72 -56.73
CA ARG A 23 10.48 -8.51 -55.62
C ARG A 23 11.81 -9.33 -55.83
N PRO A 24 12.85 -9.46 -54.92
CA PRO A 24 12.96 -9.34 -53.43
C PRO A 24 14.31 -8.70 -52.91
N ALA A 25 14.98 -9.17 -51.83
CA ALA A 25 14.82 -8.79 -50.40
C ALA A 25 16.12 -9.02 -49.54
N ARG A 26 16.22 -8.37 -48.35
CA ARG A 26 17.08 -8.63 -47.13
C ARG A 26 18.60 -8.90 -47.23
N ASP A 27 19.40 -8.22 -46.37
CA ASP A 27 20.07 -8.82 -45.17
C ASP A 27 20.73 -7.76 -44.23
N LEU A 28 21.61 -8.13 -43.27
CA LEU A 28 22.03 -7.35 -42.07
C LEU A 28 23.47 -6.79 -42.11
N ALA A 29 23.74 -5.65 -41.42
CA ALA A 29 24.76 -5.50 -40.33
C ALA A 29 25.17 -4.03 -40.00
N ASP A 30 25.46 -3.78 -38.71
CA ASP A 30 26.37 -2.78 -38.08
C ASP A 30 26.28 -1.24 -38.29
N THR A 31 27.03 -0.52 -37.44
CA THR A 31 27.08 0.94 -37.17
C THR A 31 28.54 1.34 -36.80
N PRO A 32 28.97 2.63 -36.66
CA PRO A 32 28.24 3.92 -36.75
C PRO A 32 28.94 5.04 -37.58
N SER A 33 28.46 6.30 -37.41
CA SER A 33 29.16 7.61 -37.49
C SER A 33 29.12 8.48 -38.78
N VAL A 34 28.39 9.62 -38.65
CA VAL A 34 28.73 11.04 -38.92
C VAL A 34 29.20 11.50 -40.36
N PRO A 35 28.77 12.68 -40.88
CA PRO A 35 28.73 13.03 -42.33
C PRO A 35 29.80 14.11 -42.72
N PRO A 36 29.72 14.96 -43.80
CA PRO A 36 28.75 15.10 -44.91
C PRO A 36 29.26 15.41 -46.35
N ALA A 37 28.39 15.21 -47.36
CA ALA A 37 28.33 15.81 -48.72
C ALA A 37 26.92 15.51 -49.33
N ALA A 38 26.19 16.30 -50.14
CA ALA A 38 26.49 17.19 -51.29
C ALA A 38 26.76 16.38 -52.59
N ASP A 39 26.05 16.51 -53.73
CA ASP A 39 24.97 17.41 -54.25
C ASP A 39 24.10 16.69 -55.34
N ASP A 40 23.12 17.25 -56.10
CA ASP A 40 22.22 18.44 -55.97
C ASP A 40 20.74 17.94 -56.05
N GLU A 41 19.90 17.97 -57.11
CA GLU A 41 19.75 18.65 -58.43
C GLU A 41 18.24 18.45 -58.83
N VAL A 42 17.42 19.36 -59.38
CA VAL A 42 17.51 20.81 -59.66
C VAL A 42 16.07 21.36 -59.94
N THR A 43 15.92 22.44 -60.73
CA THR A 43 14.64 23.06 -61.20
C THR A 43 13.80 23.70 -60.08
N ARG A 44 14.16 24.86 -59.51
CA ARG A 44 14.38 26.23 -60.08
C ARG A 44 13.17 26.87 -60.76
N LEU A 45 12.72 28.01 -60.21
CA LEU A 45 12.65 29.34 -60.85
C LEU A 45 12.10 30.40 -59.86
N ALA A 46 12.38 31.69 -60.03
CA ALA A 46 13.62 32.36 -59.61
C ALA A 46 13.33 33.85 -59.28
N PRO A 47 14.00 34.48 -58.29
CA PRO A 47 13.81 35.90 -57.96
C PRO A 47 14.82 36.82 -58.67
N LEU A 48 14.64 38.14 -58.57
CA LEU A 48 15.64 39.14 -58.97
C LEU A 48 15.85 40.22 -57.91
N THR A 49 17.07 40.25 -57.36
CA THR A 49 17.64 41.41 -56.66
C THR A 49 18.95 41.77 -57.35
N ARG A 50 19.15 43.04 -57.72
CA ARG A 50 20.42 43.47 -58.34
C ARG A 50 21.55 43.51 -57.30
N GLN A 51 22.61 42.74 -57.54
CA GLN A 51 23.95 43.08 -57.04
C GLN A 51 24.69 43.96 -58.05
N ARG A 52 25.78 44.57 -57.60
CA ARG A 52 26.65 45.47 -58.38
C ARG A 52 28.09 45.03 -58.17
N ALA A 53 28.79 44.70 -59.27
CA ALA A 53 30.21 44.37 -59.31
C ALA A 53 30.86 45.13 -60.48
N ALA A 54 32.18 45.27 -60.48
CA ALA A 54 32.89 46.25 -61.29
C ALA A 54 33.74 45.65 -62.43
N HIS A 55 33.96 46.46 -63.47
CA HIS A 55 35.13 46.43 -64.34
C HIS A 55 35.60 47.88 -64.58
N ALA A 56 36.79 48.04 -65.18
CA ALA A 56 37.55 49.29 -65.20
C ALA A 56 38.03 49.66 -66.62
N CYS A 57 38.60 50.88 -66.76
CA CYS A 57 39.21 51.45 -67.97
C CYS A 57 38.20 51.78 -69.10
N ASP A 58 38.20 52.94 -69.78
CA ASP A 58 39.21 54.02 -69.90
C ASP A 58 38.59 55.44 -69.97
N ASP A 59 39.46 56.47 -70.05
CA ASP A 59 39.28 57.81 -70.61
C ASP A 59 37.96 58.59 -70.47
N ALA A 60 38.01 59.67 -69.67
CA ALA A 60 37.99 61.06 -70.18
C ALA A 60 38.00 62.08 -69.02
N ALA A 61 38.79 63.16 -69.14
CA ALA A 61 38.88 64.20 -68.12
C ALA A 61 38.15 65.50 -68.51
N THR A 62 37.38 66.09 -67.59
CA THR A 62 37.06 67.52 -67.57
C THR A 62 36.79 67.97 -66.13
N ARG A 63 37.28 69.16 -65.73
CA ARG A 63 37.09 69.77 -64.41
C ARG A 63 36.13 70.97 -64.51
N VAL A 64 35.22 71.14 -63.55
CA VAL A 64 34.67 72.45 -63.13
C VAL A 64 34.40 72.43 -61.61
N ASN A 65 34.52 73.58 -60.94
CA ASN A 65 34.42 73.76 -59.48
C ASN A 65 32.96 73.90 -58.96
N PRO A 66 32.72 73.72 -57.65
CA PRO A 66 31.45 74.02 -56.98
C PRO A 66 31.32 75.49 -56.52
N PRO A 67 30.07 75.98 -56.50
CA PRO A 67 29.52 76.77 -55.39
C PRO A 67 28.09 76.28 -55.03
N ALA A 68 27.36 76.71 -53.99
CA ALA A 68 27.61 77.31 -52.67
C ALA A 68 26.25 77.25 -51.91
N HIS A 69 26.16 77.70 -50.64
CA HIS A 69 24.90 77.65 -49.87
C HIS A 69 23.84 78.65 -50.36
N ALA A 70 22.57 78.22 -50.35
CA ALA A 70 21.37 79.07 -50.25
C ALA A 70 20.21 78.22 -49.68
N ASP A 71 19.37 78.81 -48.84
CA ASP A 71 18.35 78.10 -48.07
C ASP A 71 16.91 78.15 -48.67
N ASP A 72 16.08 77.25 -48.12
CA ASP A 72 14.73 77.53 -47.59
C ASP A 72 13.43 77.10 -48.34
N SER A 73 12.49 76.62 -47.51
CA SER A 73 11.02 76.78 -47.55
C SER A 73 10.13 76.08 -48.59
N ALA A 74 10.61 75.49 -49.69
CA ALA A 74 9.73 75.02 -50.77
C ALA A 74 8.91 73.72 -50.50
N GLY A 75 9.26 72.89 -49.50
CA GLY A 75 8.64 71.56 -49.30
C GLY A 75 7.44 71.47 -48.34
N ALA A 76 7.37 72.34 -47.33
CA ALA A 76 6.45 72.18 -46.19
C ALA A 76 5.01 72.68 -46.45
N SER A 77 4.78 73.44 -47.53
CA SER A 77 3.52 74.14 -47.81
C SER A 77 2.45 73.26 -48.49
N SER A 78 2.84 72.15 -49.11
CA SER A 78 1.92 71.20 -49.75
C SER A 78 1.17 70.36 -48.70
N TRP A 79 1.91 69.69 -47.81
CA TRP A 79 1.33 68.79 -46.80
C TRP A 79 0.41 69.49 -45.79
N ARG A 80 0.74 70.72 -45.38
CA ARG A 80 -0.12 71.53 -44.50
C ARG A 80 -1.49 71.82 -45.13
N ARG A 81 -1.53 72.07 -46.45
CA ARG A 81 -2.78 72.38 -47.17
C ARG A 81 -3.68 71.15 -47.34
N VAL A 82 -3.10 69.96 -47.46
CA VAL A 82 -3.86 68.69 -47.44
C VAL A 82 -4.40 68.40 -46.04
N ALA A 83 -3.60 68.61 -44.99
CA ALA A 83 -4.02 68.39 -43.60
C ALA A 83 -5.20 69.28 -43.17
N GLN A 84 -5.22 70.55 -43.59
CA GLN A 84 -6.33 71.47 -43.27
C GLN A 84 -7.66 71.14 -43.98
N LEU A 85 -7.64 70.38 -45.08
CA LEU A 85 -8.84 70.04 -45.86
C LEU A 85 -9.52 68.72 -45.43
N GLN A 86 -9.03 68.05 -44.38
CA GLN A 86 -9.59 66.80 -43.84
C GLN A 86 -10.02 66.90 -42.36
N GLY A 87 -10.09 68.11 -41.81
CA GLY A 87 -10.14 68.35 -40.36
C GLY A 87 -11.40 67.92 -39.61
N ASP A 88 -12.50 67.59 -40.29
CA ASP A 88 -13.84 67.46 -39.68
C ASP A 88 -14.48 66.05 -39.83
N ALA A 89 -13.65 65.01 -39.98
CA ALA A 89 -14.09 63.62 -40.01
C ALA A 89 -14.47 63.10 -38.61
N GLN A 90 -15.61 63.56 -38.08
CA GLN A 90 -16.13 63.20 -36.77
C GLN A 90 -16.59 61.73 -36.73
N VAL A 91 -15.79 60.87 -36.10
CA VAL A 91 -16.05 59.41 -36.04
C VAL A 91 -17.18 59.10 -35.07
N GLY A 92 -18.25 58.46 -35.57
CA GLY A 92 -19.43 58.12 -34.79
C GLY A 92 -20.10 56.80 -35.21
N VAL A 93 -21.19 56.47 -34.51
CA VAL A 93 -22.01 55.28 -34.77
C VAL A 93 -22.63 55.36 -36.17
N GLY A 94 -22.65 54.24 -36.89
CA GLY A 94 -23.07 54.13 -38.28
C GLY A 94 -21.93 54.28 -39.31
N MET A 95 -20.74 54.74 -38.89
CA MET A 95 -19.57 54.82 -39.78
C MET A 95 -19.02 53.43 -40.13
N LEU A 96 -18.61 53.23 -41.38
CA LEU A 96 -18.01 51.98 -41.88
C LEU A 96 -16.51 52.19 -42.18
N LEU A 97 -15.63 51.80 -41.27
CA LEU A 97 -14.19 51.94 -41.45
C LEU A 97 -13.66 50.88 -42.43
N LYS A 98 -12.81 51.31 -43.38
CA LYS A 98 -12.10 50.48 -44.39
C LYS A 98 -13.03 49.58 -45.23
N ALA A 99 -14.28 50.03 -45.43
CA ALA A 99 -15.35 49.24 -46.04
C ALA A 99 -15.58 47.87 -45.37
N ARG A 100 -15.26 47.73 -44.07
CA ARG A 100 -15.26 46.44 -43.34
C ARG A 100 -15.85 46.51 -41.94
N PHE A 101 -15.57 47.55 -41.16
CA PHE A 101 -15.93 47.60 -39.73
C PHE A 101 -17.03 48.64 -39.49
N LEU A 102 -18.28 48.19 -39.43
CA LEU A 102 -19.44 49.05 -39.17
C LEU A 102 -19.55 49.34 -37.67
N LEU A 103 -19.40 50.60 -37.26
CA LEU A 103 -19.48 51.00 -35.84
C LEU A 103 -20.94 50.96 -35.37
N VAL A 104 -21.29 50.03 -34.48
CA VAL A 104 -22.68 49.73 -34.06
C VAL A 104 -23.10 50.53 -32.82
N ARG A 105 -22.21 50.69 -31.84
CA ARG A 105 -22.41 51.53 -30.64
C ARG A 105 -21.11 51.83 -29.94
N GLU A 106 -21.05 52.92 -29.19
CA GLU A 106 -19.98 53.15 -28.22
C GLU A 106 -20.05 52.12 -27.08
N ILE A 107 -18.90 51.64 -26.62
CA ILE A 107 -18.77 50.72 -25.47
C ILE A 107 -17.79 51.21 -24.40
N GLY A 108 -16.97 52.23 -24.68
CA GLY A 108 -16.10 52.86 -23.70
C GLY A 108 -15.39 54.10 -24.25
N ARG A 109 -14.93 54.97 -23.35
CA ARG A 109 -14.24 56.22 -23.70
C ARG A 109 -13.19 56.56 -22.64
N GLY A 110 -12.02 57.00 -23.08
CA GLY A 110 -10.90 57.38 -22.20
C GLY A 110 -9.96 58.37 -22.89
N GLY A 111 -8.91 58.81 -22.20
CA GLY A 111 -8.01 59.88 -22.70
C GLY A 111 -7.41 59.61 -24.09
N MET A 112 -7.01 58.36 -24.34
CA MET A 112 -6.40 57.95 -25.62
C MET A 112 -7.41 57.71 -26.76
N GLY A 113 -8.73 57.76 -26.53
CA GLY A 113 -9.72 57.53 -27.58
C GLY A 113 -11.06 56.90 -27.16
N VAL A 114 -11.84 56.48 -28.16
CA VAL A 114 -13.19 55.91 -28.02
C VAL A 114 -13.19 54.46 -28.50
N VAL A 115 -13.82 53.56 -27.73
CA VAL A 115 -14.00 52.15 -28.09
C VAL A 115 -15.45 51.94 -28.52
N TYR A 116 -15.60 51.38 -29.72
CA TYR A 116 -16.88 51.02 -30.33
C TYR A 116 -17.02 49.50 -30.42
N LEU A 117 -18.23 48.99 -30.24
CA LEU A 117 -18.63 47.69 -30.76
C LEU A 117 -18.82 47.86 -32.27
N ALA A 118 -18.11 47.07 -33.07
CA ALA A 118 -18.24 47.07 -34.52
C ALA A 118 -18.65 45.69 -35.05
N ARG A 119 -19.33 45.67 -36.19
CA ARG A 119 -19.60 44.47 -36.97
C ARG A 119 -18.57 44.37 -38.08
N ASP A 120 -17.88 43.24 -38.18
CA ASP A 120 -16.95 42.93 -39.28
C ASP A 120 -17.75 42.32 -40.43
N GLU A 121 -18.00 43.10 -41.48
CA GLU A 121 -18.85 42.68 -42.60
C GLU A 121 -18.30 41.43 -43.33
N ARG A 122 -16.97 41.20 -43.30
CA ARG A 122 -16.38 39.95 -43.84
C ARG A 122 -16.76 38.72 -43.03
N LYS A 123 -16.96 38.86 -41.71
CA LYS A 123 -17.50 37.79 -40.87
C LYS A 123 -19.00 37.55 -41.13
N VAL A 124 -19.75 38.61 -41.44
CA VAL A 124 -21.17 38.50 -41.83
C VAL A 124 -21.31 37.75 -43.15
N GLU A 125 -20.50 38.11 -44.15
CA GLU A 125 -20.40 37.41 -45.45
C GLU A 125 -20.05 35.93 -45.26
N ALA A 126 -19.05 35.63 -44.42
CA ALA A 126 -18.64 34.27 -44.06
C ALA A 126 -19.63 33.51 -43.15
N ARG A 127 -20.75 34.13 -42.75
CA ARG A 127 -21.78 33.58 -41.85
C ARG A 127 -21.23 33.12 -40.48
N ASP A 128 -20.26 33.86 -39.93
CA ASP A 128 -19.80 33.69 -38.55
C ASP A 128 -20.96 33.90 -37.58
N ARG A 129 -21.03 33.09 -36.51
CA ARG A 129 -22.03 33.24 -35.44
C ARG A 129 -21.76 34.47 -34.57
N HIS A 130 -20.52 34.96 -34.53
CA HIS A 130 -20.10 36.12 -33.74
C HIS A 130 -19.34 37.14 -34.62
N PRO A 131 -20.06 37.89 -35.48
CA PRO A 131 -19.47 38.86 -36.41
C PRO A 131 -18.97 40.16 -35.73
N TYR A 132 -19.07 40.26 -34.40
CA TYR A 132 -18.76 41.47 -33.65
C TYR A 132 -17.31 41.48 -33.14
N ILE A 133 -16.72 42.67 -33.13
CA ILE A 133 -15.38 42.98 -32.60
C ILE A 133 -15.41 44.30 -31.83
N ALA A 134 -14.38 44.58 -31.03
CA ALA A 134 -14.16 45.91 -30.46
C ALA A 134 -13.18 46.70 -31.34
N VAL A 135 -13.47 47.99 -31.55
CA VAL A 135 -12.66 48.92 -32.35
C VAL A 135 -12.36 50.16 -31.52
N LYS A 136 -11.09 50.32 -31.14
CA LYS A 136 -10.59 51.47 -30.38
C LYS A 136 -10.04 52.50 -31.37
N VAL A 137 -10.79 53.57 -31.58
CA VAL A 137 -10.41 54.73 -32.41
C VAL A 137 -9.62 55.70 -31.54
N LEU A 138 -8.41 56.05 -31.97
CA LEU A 138 -7.52 56.94 -31.23
C LEU A 138 -7.88 58.42 -31.45
N ASN A 139 -7.48 59.27 -30.50
CA ASN A 139 -7.74 60.72 -30.53
C ASN A 139 -6.84 61.47 -31.54
N ASP A 140 -7.10 62.77 -31.72
CA ASP A 140 -6.38 63.62 -32.68
C ASP A 140 -4.91 63.90 -32.36
N ASP A 141 -4.44 63.63 -31.14
CA ASP A 141 -3.05 63.86 -30.76
C ASP A 141 -2.11 62.93 -31.52
N PHE A 142 -2.53 61.66 -31.69
CA PHE A 142 -1.81 60.67 -32.49
C PHE A 142 -1.84 60.94 -34.01
N ARG A 143 -2.67 61.88 -34.50
CA ARG A 143 -2.71 62.26 -35.93
C ARG A 143 -1.60 63.24 -36.32
N ARG A 144 -1.00 63.95 -35.34
CA ARG A 144 -0.11 65.10 -35.58
C ARG A 144 1.37 64.75 -35.71
N HIS A 145 1.77 63.54 -35.34
CA HIS A 145 3.17 63.12 -35.23
C HIS A 145 3.37 61.75 -35.93
N PRO A 146 4.14 61.67 -37.05
CA PRO A 146 4.31 60.42 -37.81
C PRO A 146 4.95 59.29 -37.00
N ASP A 147 5.94 59.60 -36.17
CA ASP A 147 6.73 58.63 -35.40
C ASP A 147 5.90 57.96 -34.30
N SER A 148 4.87 58.64 -33.80
CA SER A 148 3.87 58.08 -32.89
C SER A 148 3.12 56.90 -33.50
N LEU A 149 2.82 56.95 -34.81
CA LEU A 149 2.20 55.83 -35.53
C LEU A 149 3.16 54.66 -35.68
N ILE A 150 4.45 54.93 -35.87
CA ILE A 150 5.50 53.90 -35.95
C ILE A 150 5.68 53.22 -34.58
N ALA A 151 5.68 53.99 -33.49
CA ALA A 151 5.72 53.48 -32.12
C ALA A 151 4.47 52.62 -31.80
N LEU A 152 3.27 53.10 -32.12
CA LEU A 152 2.02 52.36 -31.92
C LEU A 152 1.94 51.08 -32.76
N GLN A 153 2.39 51.09 -34.02
CA GLN A 153 2.42 49.88 -34.85
C GLN A 153 3.42 48.84 -34.30
N ARG A 154 4.59 49.28 -33.80
CA ARG A 154 5.56 48.40 -33.12
C ARG A 154 4.97 47.77 -31.87
N GLU A 155 4.25 48.55 -31.05
CA GLU A 155 3.64 48.06 -29.82
C GLU A 155 2.40 47.19 -30.08
N SER A 156 1.60 47.50 -31.10
CA SER A 156 0.50 46.63 -31.53
C SER A 156 1.00 45.26 -32.01
N ARG A 157 2.14 45.19 -32.72
CA ARG A 157 2.78 43.93 -33.10
C ARG A 157 3.27 43.12 -31.88
N ARG A 158 3.76 43.80 -30.84
CA ARG A 158 4.07 43.18 -29.55
C ARG A 158 2.81 42.61 -28.90
N ALA A 159 1.73 43.39 -28.82
CA ALA A 159 0.44 42.95 -28.27
C ALA A 159 -0.19 41.77 -29.05
N GLN A 160 -0.11 41.76 -30.38
CA GLN A 160 -0.54 40.62 -31.22
C GLN A 160 0.18 39.30 -30.84
N SER A 161 1.45 39.36 -30.41
CA SER A 161 2.21 38.18 -29.96
C SER A 161 1.81 37.63 -28.58
N LEU A 162 1.03 38.40 -27.81
CA LEU A 162 0.57 38.04 -26.45
C LEU A 162 -0.71 37.18 -26.44
N ALA A 163 -1.06 36.52 -27.54
CA ALA A 163 -2.21 35.61 -27.62
C ALA A 163 -2.23 34.60 -26.45
N HIS A 164 -3.24 34.73 -25.58
CA HIS A 164 -3.41 34.00 -24.33
C HIS A 164 -4.85 34.17 -23.83
N ASP A 165 -5.41 33.22 -23.10
CA ASP A 165 -6.85 33.22 -22.81
C ASP A 165 -7.28 34.29 -21.80
N HIS A 166 -6.34 34.79 -21.00
CA HIS A 166 -6.52 35.94 -20.09
C HIS A 166 -6.01 37.28 -20.68
N ILE A 167 -5.73 37.35 -21.98
CA ILE A 167 -5.35 38.60 -22.67
C ILE A 167 -6.37 38.83 -23.80
N VAL A 168 -6.89 40.05 -23.91
CA VAL A 168 -7.77 40.43 -25.02
C VAL A 168 -6.96 40.42 -26.31
N ARG A 169 -7.38 39.62 -27.28
CA ARG A 169 -6.61 39.40 -28.51
C ARG A 169 -6.74 40.63 -29.43
N VAL A 170 -5.64 41.37 -29.61
CA VAL A 170 -5.53 42.40 -30.65
C VAL A 170 -5.45 41.71 -32.00
N TYR A 171 -6.30 42.10 -32.95
CA TYR A 171 -6.31 41.56 -34.30
C TYR A 171 -5.39 42.37 -35.22
N ASP A 172 -5.62 43.68 -35.34
CA ASP A 172 -4.86 44.55 -36.24
C ASP A 172 -4.91 46.03 -35.83
N PHE A 173 -3.94 46.81 -36.31
CA PHE A 173 -3.84 48.26 -36.13
C PHE A 173 -3.60 48.93 -37.48
N ASP A 174 -4.53 49.80 -37.88
CA ASP A 174 -4.65 50.33 -39.24
C ASP A 174 -5.19 51.77 -39.20
N LYS A 175 -5.24 52.44 -40.36
CA LYS A 175 -5.77 53.79 -40.52
C LYS A 175 -6.72 53.91 -41.71
N ASP A 176 -7.77 54.70 -41.56
CA ASP A 176 -8.72 55.04 -42.62
C ASP A 176 -8.74 56.56 -42.83
N GLY A 177 -8.14 57.02 -43.93
CA GLY A 177 -7.75 58.44 -44.07
C GLY A 177 -6.86 58.89 -42.91
N ALA A 178 -7.36 59.85 -42.11
CA ALA A 178 -6.72 60.35 -40.89
C ALA A 178 -7.13 59.58 -39.61
N ILE A 179 -8.10 58.67 -39.68
CA ILE A 179 -8.65 57.95 -38.52
C ILE A 179 -7.73 56.76 -38.20
N VAL A 180 -7.11 56.76 -37.02
CA VAL A 180 -6.23 55.67 -36.57
C VAL A 180 -7.02 54.77 -35.60
N PHE A 181 -7.00 53.46 -35.81
CA PHE A 181 -7.78 52.54 -34.98
C PHE A 181 -7.13 51.17 -34.77
N MET A 182 -7.46 50.55 -33.64
CA MET A 182 -7.08 49.19 -33.28
C MET A 182 -8.31 48.28 -33.21
N THR A 183 -8.23 47.12 -33.85
CA THR A 183 -9.27 46.08 -33.83
C THR A 183 -8.87 44.98 -32.84
N MET A 184 -9.83 44.53 -32.03
CA MET A 184 -9.59 43.53 -30.98
C MET A 184 -10.81 42.67 -30.68
N GLU A 185 -10.59 41.58 -29.98
CA GLU A 185 -11.62 40.67 -29.46
C GLU A 185 -12.67 41.43 -28.63
N TYR A 186 -13.96 41.30 -28.99
CA TYR A 186 -15.05 41.81 -28.16
C TYR A 186 -15.28 40.86 -26.98
N ILE A 187 -15.31 41.41 -25.76
CA ILE A 187 -15.66 40.67 -24.54
C ILE A 187 -17.04 41.13 -24.07
N GLU A 188 -17.98 40.19 -23.99
CA GLU A 188 -19.29 40.41 -23.40
C GLU A 188 -19.19 40.27 -21.88
N GLY A 189 -19.31 41.39 -21.17
CA GLY A 189 -19.14 41.51 -19.72
C GLY A 189 -18.82 42.95 -19.29
N ASP A 190 -18.64 43.16 -17.99
CA ASP A 190 -18.27 44.45 -17.38
C ASP A 190 -16.75 44.59 -17.21
N ASP A 191 -16.27 45.82 -16.96
CA ASP A 191 -14.91 46.03 -16.44
C ASP A 191 -14.82 45.67 -14.94
N LEU A 192 -13.63 45.31 -14.46
CA LEU A 192 -13.42 44.93 -13.06
C LEU A 192 -13.72 46.11 -12.10
N ARG A 193 -13.61 47.36 -12.58
CA ARG A 193 -14.03 48.57 -11.85
C ARG A 193 -15.56 48.62 -11.63
N GLY A 194 -16.35 48.17 -12.60
CA GLY A 194 -17.80 48.00 -12.51
C GLY A 194 -18.16 46.89 -11.54
N LEU A 195 -17.51 45.73 -11.67
CA LEU A 195 -17.72 44.58 -10.76
C LEU A 195 -17.40 44.94 -9.29
N ILE A 196 -16.30 45.62 -9.02
CA ILE A 196 -15.96 46.10 -7.66
C ILE A 196 -17.01 47.10 -7.14
N ARG A 197 -17.51 48.00 -7.99
CA ARG A 197 -18.52 49.00 -7.61
C ARG A 197 -19.89 48.40 -7.34
N SER A 198 -20.29 47.38 -8.10
CA SER A 198 -21.58 46.67 -7.93
C SER A 198 -21.72 46.02 -6.56
N ARG A 199 -20.60 45.68 -5.90
CA ARG A 199 -20.54 45.11 -4.54
C ARG A 199 -20.36 46.16 -3.44
N LEU A 200 -20.65 47.43 -3.72
CA LEU A 200 -20.81 48.54 -2.76
C LEU A 200 -19.70 48.72 -1.71
N GLY A 201 -18.49 48.20 -1.95
CA GLY A 201 -17.37 48.27 -1.00
C GLY A 201 -17.30 47.14 0.04
N GLU A 202 -18.05 46.04 -0.12
CA GLU A 202 -17.99 44.83 0.74
C GLU A 202 -16.78 43.93 0.44
N GLY A 203 -16.40 43.85 -0.84
CA GLY A 203 -15.28 43.03 -1.31
C GLY A 203 -15.63 41.60 -1.76
N MET A 204 -14.68 40.99 -2.46
CA MET A 204 -14.58 39.64 -3.00
C MET A 204 -14.23 38.53 -1.97
N PRO A 205 -15.04 37.51 -1.62
CA PRO A 205 -14.49 36.33 -0.94
C PRO A 205 -13.38 35.69 -1.76
N LEU A 206 -12.24 35.35 -1.15
CA LEU A 206 -11.06 34.87 -1.90
C LEU A 206 -11.36 33.67 -2.82
N ALA A 207 -12.24 32.76 -2.43
CA ALA A 207 -12.61 31.61 -3.25
C ALA A 207 -13.32 31.99 -4.56
N GLU A 208 -14.07 33.09 -4.56
CA GLU A 208 -14.76 33.64 -5.73
C GLU A 208 -13.85 34.58 -6.53
N ALA A 209 -12.98 35.33 -5.83
CA ALA A 209 -11.99 36.21 -6.46
C ALA A 209 -10.83 35.45 -7.10
N TRP A 210 -10.51 34.23 -6.64
CA TRP A 210 -9.31 33.51 -7.07
C TRP A 210 -9.21 33.28 -8.59
N PRO A 211 -10.25 32.87 -9.33
CA PRO A 211 -10.19 32.78 -10.79
C PRO A 211 -9.84 34.10 -11.49
N LEU A 212 -10.33 35.23 -10.97
CA LEU A 212 -9.99 36.57 -11.49
C LEU A 212 -8.53 36.92 -11.18
N ILE A 213 -8.10 36.71 -9.93
CA ILE A 213 -6.72 36.97 -9.46
C ILE A 213 -5.71 36.11 -10.24
N GLU A 214 -6.00 34.82 -10.41
CA GLU A 214 -5.17 33.89 -11.16
C GLU A 214 -5.14 34.25 -12.66
N GLY A 215 -6.28 34.59 -13.26
CA GLY A 215 -6.34 35.00 -14.67
C GLY A 215 -5.53 36.28 -14.95
N MET A 216 -5.77 37.34 -14.17
CA MET A 216 -5.00 38.59 -14.26
C MET A 216 -3.50 38.36 -14.06
N GLY A 217 -3.11 37.57 -13.06
CA GLY A 217 -1.70 37.29 -12.79
C GLY A 217 -1.03 36.43 -13.88
N ARG A 218 -1.76 35.48 -14.48
CA ARG A 218 -1.28 34.70 -15.63
C ARG A 218 -1.12 35.56 -16.88
N ALA A 219 -2.01 36.54 -17.09
CA ALA A 219 -1.87 37.52 -18.17
C ALA A 219 -0.59 38.36 -18.01
N LEU A 220 -0.34 38.91 -16.82
CA LEU A 220 0.88 39.66 -16.53
C LEU A 220 2.14 38.75 -16.65
N GLN A 221 2.10 37.51 -16.16
CA GLN A 221 3.19 36.54 -16.37
C GLN A 221 3.50 36.28 -17.85
N ARG A 222 2.47 36.17 -18.71
CA ARG A 222 2.66 35.97 -20.15
C ARG A 222 3.30 37.19 -20.81
N ALA A 223 2.94 38.41 -20.40
CA ALA A 223 3.57 39.64 -20.87
C ALA A 223 5.03 39.76 -20.39
N HIS A 224 5.29 39.51 -19.10
CA HIS A 224 6.63 39.55 -18.50
C HIS A 224 7.57 38.53 -19.17
N ALA A 225 7.08 37.32 -19.46
CA ALA A 225 7.82 36.29 -20.19
C ALA A 225 8.09 36.63 -21.67
N ALA A 226 7.45 37.66 -22.21
CA ALA A 226 7.71 38.23 -23.54
C ALA A 226 8.50 39.55 -23.49
N GLY A 227 8.97 39.98 -22.31
CA GLY A 227 9.69 41.24 -22.12
C GLY A 227 8.81 42.49 -22.10
N ILE A 228 7.49 42.34 -21.94
CA ILE A 228 6.51 43.44 -22.01
C ILE A 228 5.98 43.75 -20.61
N VAL A 229 6.08 45.02 -20.20
CA VAL A 229 5.50 45.59 -18.98
C VAL A 229 4.18 46.28 -19.36
N HIS A 230 3.12 46.12 -18.56
CA HIS A 230 1.82 46.72 -18.86
C HIS A 230 1.82 48.24 -18.61
N SER A 231 2.44 48.69 -17.52
CA SER A 231 2.67 50.12 -17.21
C SER A 231 1.43 51.02 -17.00
N ASP A 232 0.23 50.44 -16.91
CA ASP A 232 -1.02 51.12 -16.46
C ASP A 232 -2.03 50.07 -15.97
N PHE A 233 -1.58 49.02 -15.27
CA PHE A 233 -2.49 47.97 -14.80
C PHE A 233 -3.46 48.50 -13.74
N LYS A 234 -4.77 48.40 -14.00
CA LYS A 234 -5.84 48.95 -13.14
C LYS A 234 -7.17 48.24 -13.39
N PRO A 235 -8.19 48.37 -12.50
CA PRO A 235 -9.46 47.67 -12.67
C PRO A 235 -10.26 48.07 -13.92
N GLY A 236 -9.94 49.19 -14.57
CA GLY A 236 -10.53 49.58 -15.85
C GLY A 236 -9.92 48.89 -17.07
N ASN A 237 -8.73 48.29 -16.94
CA ASN A 237 -8.00 47.61 -18.04
C ASN A 237 -8.17 46.08 -17.97
N VAL A 238 -9.21 45.61 -17.28
CA VAL A 238 -9.55 44.20 -17.09
C VAL A 238 -11.04 44.01 -17.35
N MET A 239 -11.39 43.25 -18.39
CA MET A 239 -12.76 42.80 -18.64
C MET A 239 -13.04 41.51 -17.86
N VAL A 240 -14.27 41.36 -17.35
CA VAL A 240 -14.76 40.14 -16.71
C VAL A 240 -15.88 39.55 -17.54
N GLY A 241 -15.54 38.54 -18.35
CA GLY A 241 -16.51 37.83 -19.18
C GLY A 241 -17.23 36.71 -18.42
N ALA A 242 -18.15 36.04 -19.13
CA ALA A 242 -18.93 34.91 -18.63
C ALA A 242 -18.07 33.85 -17.91
N GLY A 243 -18.57 33.36 -16.76
CA GLY A 243 -17.86 32.36 -15.94
C GLY A 243 -16.72 32.91 -15.07
N ASN A 244 -16.73 34.22 -14.77
CA ASN A 244 -15.64 34.93 -14.06
C ASN A 244 -14.28 34.81 -14.78
N LEU A 245 -14.29 34.88 -16.13
CA LEU A 245 -13.07 34.90 -16.93
C LEU A 245 -12.52 36.33 -17.01
N ALA A 246 -11.49 36.63 -16.23
CA ALA A 246 -10.74 37.88 -16.37
C ALA A 246 -9.88 37.87 -17.64
N LYS A 247 -9.96 38.95 -18.44
CA LYS A 247 -9.03 39.26 -19.53
C LYS A 247 -8.46 40.67 -19.39
N VAL A 248 -7.14 40.81 -19.53
CA VAL A 248 -6.41 42.09 -19.46
C VAL A 248 -6.23 42.68 -20.87
N PHE A 249 -6.30 44.00 -21.01
CA PHE A 249 -6.11 44.72 -22.27
C PHE A 249 -5.25 46.00 -22.10
N ASP A 250 -4.97 46.70 -23.21
CA ASP A 250 -4.13 47.92 -23.23
C ASP A 250 -2.67 47.74 -22.71
N PHE A 251 -2.07 46.57 -22.92
CA PHE A 251 -0.63 46.35 -22.71
C PHE A 251 0.22 47.31 -23.55
N GLY A 252 1.15 48.04 -22.92
CA GLY A 252 2.22 48.80 -23.58
C GLY A 252 1.82 50.09 -24.31
N ILE A 253 0.56 50.25 -24.73
CA ILE A 253 0.09 51.37 -25.56
C ILE A 253 0.37 52.74 -24.92
N ALA A 254 0.24 52.86 -23.60
CA ALA A 254 0.57 54.08 -22.86
C ALA A 254 2.07 54.47 -22.94
N ARG A 255 2.99 53.49 -23.01
CA ARG A 255 4.43 53.74 -23.20
C ARG A 255 4.73 54.24 -24.61
N ALA A 256 4.06 53.68 -25.62
CA ALA A 256 4.17 54.16 -27.01
C ALA A 256 3.71 55.62 -27.12
N ALA A 257 2.62 56.00 -26.42
CA ALA A 257 2.14 57.38 -26.34
C ALA A 257 3.08 58.36 -25.62
N LYS A 258 3.87 57.90 -24.64
CA LYS A 258 4.88 58.74 -23.96
C LYS A 258 6.12 58.98 -24.84
N LEU A 259 6.63 57.94 -25.50
CA LEU A 259 7.77 58.06 -26.43
C LEU A 259 7.42 58.91 -27.65
N ALA A 260 6.19 58.76 -28.16
CA ALA A 260 5.61 59.49 -29.27
C ALA A 260 5.68 61.03 -29.17
N GLY A 261 5.76 61.60 -27.97
CA GLY A 261 5.91 63.05 -27.74
C GLY A 261 7.28 63.47 -27.22
N ALA A 262 8.23 62.54 -27.06
CA ALA A 262 9.57 62.80 -26.52
C ALA A 262 10.66 62.90 -27.60
N GLU A 263 10.42 62.36 -28.80
CA GLU A 263 11.37 62.41 -29.93
C GLU A 263 11.21 63.67 -30.80
N SER A 264 10.29 64.58 -30.45
CA SER A 264 10.05 65.82 -31.20
C SER A 264 10.70 67.06 -30.56
N SER A 265 11.82 67.48 -31.16
CA SER A 265 12.57 68.74 -30.97
C SER A 265 13.47 68.90 -29.73
N ASP A 266 14.57 69.64 -29.95
CA ASP A 266 15.68 69.93 -29.04
C ASP A 266 15.37 71.09 -28.07
N ASP A 267 14.14 71.11 -27.53
CA ASP A 267 13.65 72.15 -26.62
C ASP A 267 12.95 71.50 -25.41
N HIS A 268 13.58 71.56 -24.24
CA HIS A 268 13.09 70.97 -22.99
C HIS A 268 11.92 71.76 -22.36
N THR A 269 10.86 71.99 -23.15
CA THR A 269 9.56 72.41 -22.62
C THR A 269 8.88 71.24 -21.93
N VAL A 270 8.22 71.51 -20.79
CA VAL A 270 7.76 70.46 -19.87
C VAL A 270 6.46 69.81 -20.36
N PHE A 271 6.56 68.89 -21.31
CA PHE A 271 5.49 67.97 -21.70
C PHE A 271 5.37 66.82 -20.69
N ASP A 272 4.76 67.12 -19.54
CA ASP A 272 4.50 66.16 -18.47
C ASP A 272 3.62 64.99 -18.96
N ALA A 273 4.01 63.77 -18.61
CA ALA A 273 3.24 62.56 -18.92
C ALA A 273 1.86 62.53 -18.22
N ALA A 274 1.67 63.34 -17.18
CA ALA A 274 0.34 63.59 -16.60
C ALA A 274 -0.61 64.29 -17.58
N THR A 275 -0.11 65.17 -18.45
CA THR A 275 -0.94 65.97 -19.38
C THR A 275 -1.59 65.12 -20.47
N LEU A 276 -0.96 64.02 -20.88
CA LEU A 276 -1.53 63.03 -21.82
C LEU A 276 -2.50 62.04 -21.14
N GLY A 277 -2.70 62.12 -19.83
CA GLY A 277 -3.58 61.22 -19.07
C GLY A 277 -3.19 59.73 -19.13
N ALA A 278 -1.94 59.44 -19.49
CA ALA A 278 -1.46 58.10 -19.84
C ALA A 278 -1.09 57.22 -18.63
N LEU A 279 -1.05 57.79 -17.42
CA LEU A 279 -0.75 57.09 -16.17
C LEU A 279 -1.86 57.33 -15.13
N THR A 280 -2.20 56.29 -14.36
CA THR A 280 -3.21 56.38 -13.29
C THR A 280 -2.53 56.44 -11.90
N PRO A 281 -2.35 57.63 -11.26
CA PRO A 281 -1.44 57.78 -10.12
C PRO A 281 -1.77 56.94 -8.89
N ALA A 282 -3.04 56.56 -8.71
CA ALA A 282 -3.49 55.70 -7.61
C ALA A 282 -2.92 54.28 -7.65
N TYR A 283 -2.64 53.73 -8.84
CA TYR A 283 -2.13 52.36 -9.03
C TYR A 283 -0.65 52.33 -9.45
N ALA A 284 -0.08 53.49 -9.80
CA ALA A 284 1.32 53.64 -10.21
C ALA A 284 2.28 53.44 -9.03
N SER A 285 3.43 52.81 -9.29
CA SER A 285 4.52 52.68 -8.32
C SER A 285 5.24 54.02 -8.09
N MET A 286 6.12 54.10 -7.09
CA MET A 286 6.90 55.33 -6.87
C MET A 286 7.91 55.57 -7.99
N GLU A 287 8.45 54.49 -8.55
CA GLU A 287 9.43 54.49 -9.64
C GLU A 287 8.78 55.06 -10.92
N MET A 288 7.61 54.56 -11.29
CA MET A 288 6.80 55.12 -12.38
C MET A 288 6.45 56.59 -12.18
N LEU A 289 6.13 57.00 -10.94
CA LEU A 289 5.79 58.39 -10.59
C LEU A 289 7.00 59.33 -10.59
N ARG A 290 8.24 58.80 -10.54
CA ARG A 290 9.49 59.56 -10.77
C ARG A 290 9.85 59.65 -12.25
N GLY A 291 9.27 58.78 -13.08
CA GLY A 291 9.57 58.68 -14.50
C GLY A 291 10.66 57.65 -14.85
N ASP A 292 11.04 56.79 -13.90
CA ASP A 292 12.00 55.70 -14.09
C ASP A 292 11.55 54.72 -15.22
N GLU A 293 12.46 53.93 -15.79
CA GLU A 293 12.06 52.96 -16.83
C GLU A 293 11.15 51.86 -16.24
N PRO A 294 9.96 51.59 -16.83
CA PRO A 294 9.01 50.63 -16.26
C PRO A 294 9.56 49.21 -16.15
N ALA A 295 9.41 48.61 -14.96
CA ALA A 295 9.87 47.26 -14.64
C ALA A 295 8.72 46.31 -14.29
N PHE A 296 8.96 45.00 -14.35
CA PHE A 296 7.98 43.98 -13.94
C PHE A 296 7.51 44.14 -12.49
N ALA A 297 8.31 44.78 -11.64
CA ALA A 297 7.99 45.10 -10.25
C ALA A 297 6.89 46.17 -10.10
N ASP A 298 6.60 46.94 -11.14
CA ASP A 298 5.56 47.98 -11.12
C ASP A 298 4.18 47.38 -11.41
N ASP A 299 4.09 46.51 -12.40
CA ASP A 299 2.90 45.68 -12.63
C ASP A 299 2.55 44.82 -11.40
N VAL A 300 3.57 44.37 -10.64
CA VAL A 300 3.37 43.68 -9.34
C VAL A 300 2.74 44.61 -8.28
N TYR A 301 3.17 45.87 -8.20
CA TYR A 301 2.60 46.84 -7.26
C TYR A 301 1.14 47.17 -7.61
N ALA A 302 0.90 47.47 -8.88
CA ALA A 302 -0.43 47.74 -9.43
C ALA A 302 -1.36 46.53 -9.24
N PHE A 303 -0.90 45.31 -9.53
CA PHE A 303 -1.63 44.07 -9.26
C PHE A 303 -1.91 43.88 -7.76
N GLY A 304 -0.96 44.18 -6.88
CA GLY A 304 -1.19 44.20 -5.43
C GLY A 304 -2.33 45.14 -5.03
N CYS A 305 -2.41 46.32 -5.66
CA CYS A 305 -3.49 47.29 -5.42
C CYS A 305 -4.85 46.75 -5.91
N VAL A 306 -4.92 46.20 -7.12
CA VAL A 306 -6.14 45.62 -7.70
C VAL A 306 -6.62 44.40 -6.91
N VAL A 307 -5.73 43.51 -6.49
CA VAL A 307 -6.08 42.34 -5.65
C VAL A 307 -6.61 42.78 -4.29
N TYR A 308 -6.00 43.79 -3.67
CA TYR A 308 -6.49 44.33 -2.39
C TYR A 308 -7.87 44.98 -2.56
N GLU A 309 -8.07 45.80 -3.60
CA GLU A 309 -9.34 46.47 -3.86
C GLU A 309 -10.46 45.47 -4.22
N LEU A 310 -10.14 44.41 -4.98
CA LEU A 310 -11.07 43.32 -5.26
C LEU A 310 -11.48 42.56 -3.99
N LEU A 311 -10.54 42.25 -3.09
CA LEU A 311 -10.81 41.47 -1.87
C LEU A 311 -11.42 42.26 -0.71
N SER A 312 -11.45 43.59 -0.80
CA SER A 312 -11.91 44.48 0.30
C SER A 312 -12.89 45.58 -0.11
N GLY A 313 -13.15 45.73 -1.41
CA GLY A 313 -13.94 46.81 -1.97
C GLY A 313 -13.29 48.20 -1.92
N ARG A 314 -12.04 48.32 -1.43
CA ARG A 314 -11.37 49.60 -1.14
C ARG A 314 -9.89 49.57 -1.54
N HIS A 315 -9.38 50.67 -2.10
CA HIS A 315 -7.96 50.78 -2.44
C HIS A 315 -7.08 50.74 -1.18
N PRO A 316 -5.92 50.03 -1.17
CA PRO A 316 -5.09 49.88 0.03
C PRO A 316 -4.59 51.21 0.61
N PHE A 317 -4.46 52.23 -0.24
CA PHE A 317 -4.02 53.58 0.10
C PHE A 317 -5.07 54.66 -0.21
N ALA A 318 -6.38 54.31 -0.16
CA ALA A 318 -7.49 55.24 -0.38
C ALA A 318 -7.41 56.07 -1.69
N LYS A 319 -6.83 55.50 -2.76
CA LYS A 319 -6.57 56.09 -4.09
C LYS A 319 -5.65 57.31 -4.10
N GLN A 320 -4.89 57.53 -3.02
CA GLN A 320 -3.70 58.39 -3.05
C GLN A 320 -2.59 57.76 -3.89
N SER A 321 -1.63 58.56 -4.35
CA SER A 321 -0.45 58.05 -5.06
C SER A 321 0.50 57.28 -4.12
N ALA A 322 1.36 56.42 -4.68
CA ALA A 322 2.37 55.71 -3.89
C ALA A 322 3.29 56.68 -3.12
N THR A 323 3.63 57.83 -3.70
CA THR A 323 4.45 58.88 -3.07
C THR A 323 3.72 59.57 -1.91
N GLN A 324 2.43 59.91 -2.05
CA GLN A 324 1.61 60.46 -0.98
C GLN A 324 1.43 59.44 0.16
N ALA A 325 1.18 58.18 -0.19
CA ALA A 325 1.00 57.09 0.76
C ALA A 325 2.29 56.78 1.55
N GLN A 326 3.47 56.88 0.93
CA GLN A 326 4.75 56.77 1.64
C GLN A 326 4.96 57.97 2.59
N ALA A 327 4.71 59.20 2.13
CA ALA A 327 4.87 60.42 2.93
C ALA A 327 3.95 60.43 4.18
N GLN A 328 2.71 59.93 4.05
CA GLN A 328 1.76 59.74 5.16
C GLN A 328 1.98 58.44 5.94
N GLN A 329 3.02 57.66 5.62
CA GLN A 329 3.35 56.37 6.26
C GLN A 329 2.19 55.36 6.30
N LEU A 330 1.31 55.38 5.28
CA LEU A 330 0.09 54.56 5.25
C LEU A 330 0.43 53.06 5.25
N ARG A 331 -0.29 52.30 6.09
CA ARG A 331 -0.09 50.86 6.25
C ARG A 331 -1.29 50.07 5.74
N VAL A 332 -1.02 49.10 4.86
CA VAL A 332 -2.03 48.19 4.29
C VAL A 332 -2.72 47.41 5.42
N ALA A 333 -4.00 47.69 5.65
CA ALA A 333 -4.80 47.07 6.71
C ALA A 333 -4.97 45.55 6.46
N ALA A 334 -5.08 44.76 7.54
CA ALA A 334 -5.14 43.31 7.44
C ALA A 334 -6.55 42.82 7.09
N LEU A 335 -6.72 42.23 5.90
CA LEU A 335 -7.95 41.54 5.50
C LEU A 335 -8.08 40.21 6.28
N PRO A 336 -9.14 40.02 7.11
CA PRO A 336 -9.30 38.83 7.94
C PRO A 336 -9.62 37.55 7.14
N THR A 337 -10.03 37.71 5.88
CA THR A 337 -10.28 36.62 4.92
C THR A 337 -9.01 35.93 4.41
N LEU A 338 -7.82 36.54 4.63
CA LEU A 338 -6.55 36.02 4.14
C LEU A 338 -5.72 35.35 5.25
N SER A 339 -5.13 34.19 4.94
CA SER A 339 -4.16 33.55 5.84
C SER A 339 -2.87 34.37 5.98
N ARG A 340 -2.11 34.13 7.06
CA ARG A 340 -0.82 34.81 7.32
C ARG A 340 0.17 34.75 6.14
N ARG A 341 0.11 33.70 5.31
CA ARG A 341 0.92 33.56 4.07
C ARG A 341 0.47 34.54 2.99
N GLN A 342 -0.83 34.56 2.71
CA GLN A 342 -1.45 35.34 1.64
C GLN A 342 -1.38 36.85 1.97
N MET A 343 -1.63 37.21 3.23
CA MET A 343 -1.45 38.57 3.75
C MET A 343 0.01 39.06 3.67
N ARG A 344 0.99 38.17 3.88
CA ARG A 344 2.40 38.52 3.71
C ARG A 344 2.71 38.81 2.24
N GLY A 345 2.27 37.96 1.32
CA GLY A 345 2.50 38.14 -0.12
C GLY A 345 1.88 39.44 -0.65
N LEU A 346 0.61 39.69 -0.32
CA LEU A 346 -0.09 40.91 -0.72
C LEU A 346 0.58 42.18 -0.18
N ARG A 347 1.12 42.14 1.06
CA ARG A 347 1.90 43.23 1.63
C ARG A 347 3.27 43.41 0.97
N SER A 348 3.95 42.33 0.56
CA SER A 348 5.22 42.45 -0.17
C SER A 348 5.04 42.98 -1.60
N SER A 349 3.95 42.66 -2.31
CA SER A 349 3.65 43.32 -3.60
C SER A 349 3.36 44.81 -3.44
N LEU A 350 2.79 45.22 -2.31
CA LEU A 350 2.48 46.61 -1.97
C LEU A 350 3.64 47.36 -1.29
N ALA A 351 4.86 46.83 -1.33
CA ALA A 351 6.04 47.51 -0.80
C ALA A 351 6.39 48.73 -1.68
N PHE A 352 6.69 49.87 -1.05
CA PHE A 352 7.04 51.10 -1.77
C PHE A 352 8.32 50.97 -2.60
N GLU A 353 9.30 50.18 -2.13
CA GLU A 353 10.55 49.89 -2.87
C GLU A 353 10.37 48.67 -3.80
N ALA A 354 10.68 48.82 -5.09
CA ALA A 354 10.64 47.72 -6.07
C ALA A 354 11.42 46.46 -5.64
N ALA A 355 12.58 46.62 -5.00
CA ALA A 355 13.44 45.50 -4.58
C ALA A 355 12.81 44.58 -3.51
N ALA A 356 11.81 45.07 -2.77
CA ALA A 356 11.07 44.30 -1.77
C ALA A 356 9.87 43.54 -2.35
N ARG A 357 9.53 43.75 -3.64
CA ARG A 357 8.36 43.16 -4.30
C ARG A 357 8.69 41.77 -4.87
N PRO A 358 7.86 40.74 -4.67
CA PRO A 358 8.06 39.41 -5.24
C PRO A 358 7.78 39.39 -6.74
N THR A 359 8.34 38.44 -7.48
CA THR A 359 7.92 38.19 -8.87
C THR A 359 6.46 37.73 -8.93
N MET A 360 5.78 37.98 -10.06
CA MET A 360 4.37 37.60 -10.24
C MET A 360 4.10 36.09 -10.07
N THR A 361 5.08 35.24 -10.35
CA THR A 361 5.00 33.78 -10.11
C THR A 361 5.02 33.43 -8.63
N VAL A 362 5.91 34.05 -7.85
CA VAL A 362 5.99 33.89 -6.40
C VAL A 362 4.73 34.47 -5.73
N LEU A 363 4.24 35.62 -6.20
CA LEU A 363 3.04 36.26 -5.66
C LEU A 363 1.78 35.39 -5.84
N LEU A 364 1.52 34.87 -7.05
CA LEU A 364 0.37 34.00 -7.27
C LEU A 364 0.43 32.74 -6.39
N GLU A 365 1.56 32.02 -6.35
CA GLU A 365 1.64 30.83 -5.49
C GLU A 365 1.53 31.19 -4.00
N GLN A 366 1.97 32.36 -3.54
CA GLN A 366 1.74 32.82 -2.17
C GLN A 366 0.26 33.13 -1.87
N LEU A 367 -0.47 33.72 -2.82
CA LEU A 367 -1.90 34.04 -2.71
C LEU A 367 -2.81 32.81 -2.87
N ARG A 368 -2.36 31.78 -3.61
CA ARG A 368 -3.14 30.60 -3.99
C ARG A 368 -3.79 29.87 -2.80
N PRO A 369 -5.11 29.57 -2.85
CA PRO A 369 -5.78 28.78 -1.83
C PRO A 369 -5.33 27.31 -1.91
N ARG A 370 -4.73 26.79 -0.84
CA ARG A 370 -4.36 25.37 -0.71
C ARG A 370 -5.48 24.55 -0.07
N SER A 371 -5.72 23.36 -0.61
CA SER A 371 -6.70 22.38 -0.14
C SER A 371 -6.43 21.89 1.29
N ARG A 372 -7.39 21.14 1.88
CA ARG A 372 -7.19 20.54 3.22
C ARG A 372 -6.16 19.39 3.20
N SER A 373 -6.09 18.62 2.10
CA SER A 373 -5.14 17.52 1.93
C SER A 373 -3.70 18.01 1.80
N GLU A 374 -3.42 19.03 0.97
CA GLU A 374 -2.09 19.64 0.82
C GLU A 374 -1.53 20.19 2.15
N ARG A 375 -2.40 20.58 3.10
CA ARG A 375 -1.99 21.01 4.45
C ARG A 375 -1.66 19.83 5.37
N ALA A 376 -2.29 18.67 5.18
CA ALA A 376 -2.13 17.49 6.04
C ALA A 376 -0.91 16.61 5.67
N VAL A 377 -0.57 16.53 4.37
CA VAL A 377 0.57 15.74 3.84
C VAL A 377 1.88 15.87 4.65
N PRO A 378 2.40 17.08 4.99
CA PRO A 378 3.65 17.18 5.75
C PRO A 378 3.55 16.61 7.18
N TYR A 379 2.40 16.74 7.83
CA TYR A 379 2.18 16.18 9.17
C TYR A 379 2.05 14.66 9.14
N LEU A 380 1.42 14.11 8.09
CA LEU A 380 1.36 12.66 7.86
C LEU A 380 2.75 12.06 7.61
N LEU A 381 3.59 12.74 6.80
CA LEU A 381 4.98 12.35 6.60
C LEU A 381 5.79 12.38 7.90
N ALA A 382 5.66 13.43 8.72
CA ALA A 382 6.30 13.51 10.03
C ALA A 382 5.83 12.38 10.98
N GLY A 383 4.53 12.06 11.00
CA GLY A 383 3.97 10.95 11.76
C GLY A 383 4.50 9.57 11.33
N VAL A 384 4.62 9.34 10.01
CA VAL A 384 5.22 8.12 9.47
C VAL A 384 6.71 8.00 9.83
N LEU A 385 7.47 9.09 9.78
CA LEU A 385 8.88 9.11 10.18
C LEU A 385 9.05 8.83 11.69
N LEU A 386 8.20 9.40 12.54
CA LEU A 386 8.19 9.11 13.98
C LEU A 386 7.85 7.65 14.28
N LEU A 387 6.85 7.07 13.59
CA LEU A 387 6.50 5.65 13.71
C LEU A 387 7.65 4.75 13.25
N ALA A 388 8.30 5.07 12.12
CA ALA A 388 9.45 4.33 11.61
C ALA A 388 10.64 4.38 12.59
N GLY A 389 10.93 5.56 13.16
CA GLY A 389 11.95 5.72 14.20
C GLY A 389 11.66 4.92 15.48
N GLY A 390 10.40 4.94 15.94
CA GLY A 390 9.96 4.14 17.09
C GLY A 390 10.11 2.63 16.87
N VAL A 391 9.67 2.13 15.71
CA VAL A 391 9.87 0.71 15.33
C VAL A 391 11.36 0.38 15.26
N GLY A 392 12.18 1.21 14.61
CA GLY A 392 13.63 1.03 14.53
C GLY A 392 14.31 0.94 15.90
N ALA A 393 13.93 1.81 16.84
CA ALA A 393 14.44 1.78 18.22
C ALA A 393 14.07 0.47 18.95
N THR A 394 12.82 -0.01 18.82
CA THR A 394 12.42 -1.28 19.47
C THR A 394 13.17 -2.50 18.92
N VAL A 395 13.40 -2.55 17.60
CA VAL A 395 14.19 -3.62 16.96
C VAL A 395 15.65 -3.55 17.39
N TRP A 396 16.24 -2.35 17.44
CA TRP A 396 17.62 -2.15 17.91
C TRP A 396 17.81 -2.59 19.37
N MET A 397 16.90 -2.21 20.27
CA MET A 397 16.92 -2.65 21.67
C MET A 397 16.82 -4.16 21.81
N GLN A 398 15.94 -4.83 21.03
CA GLN A 398 15.84 -6.29 21.05
C GLN A 398 17.15 -6.96 20.59
N VAL A 399 17.77 -6.46 19.52
CA VAL A 399 19.06 -7.00 19.03
C VAL A 399 20.19 -6.81 20.05
N HIS A 400 20.26 -5.64 20.71
CA HIS A 400 21.25 -5.41 21.78
C HIS A 400 21.06 -6.35 22.97
N ALA A 401 19.82 -6.46 23.48
CA ALA A 401 19.51 -7.33 24.62
C ALA A 401 19.74 -8.83 24.34
N GLN A 402 19.69 -9.29 23.08
CA GLN A 402 20.09 -10.66 22.74
C GLN A 402 21.62 -10.81 22.66
N ARG A 403 22.35 -9.83 22.11
CA ARG A 403 23.82 -9.84 22.09
C ARG A 403 24.43 -9.91 23.49
N GLU A 404 23.89 -9.16 24.44
CA GLU A 404 24.34 -9.18 25.84
C GLU A 404 24.12 -10.55 26.51
N LYS A 405 23.00 -11.22 26.24
CA LYS A 405 22.75 -12.59 26.74
C LYS A 405 23.74 -13.61 26.16
N VAL A 406 24.01 -13.54 24.86
CA VAL A 406 24.96 -14.43 24.19
C VAL A 406 26.38 -14.20 24.74
N ALA A 407 26.82 -12.94 24.87
CA ALA A 407 28.11 -12.59 25.47
C ALA A 407 28.22 -13.06 26.93
N GLY A 408 27.18 -12.82 27.75
CA GLY A 408 27.13 -13.24 29.15
C GLY A 408 26.98 -14.75 29.37
N VAL A 409 26.70 -15.54 28.32
CA VAL A 409 26.85 -17.00 28.32
C VAL A 409 28.27 -17.39 27.90
N LEU A 410 28.81 -16.79 26.83
CA LEU A 410 30.15 -17.05 26.32
C LEU A 410 31.25 -16.80 27.36
N GLU A 411 31.16 -15.72 28.13
CA GLU A 411 32.07 -15.38 29.23
C GLU A 411 32.23 -16.54 30.24
N ARG A 412 31.17 -17.33 30.46
CA ARG A 412 31.16 -18.44 31.43
C ARG A 412 31.89 -19.69 30.94
N PHE A 413 32.22 -19.78 29.64
CA PHE A 413 33.08 -20.80 29.07
C PHE A 413 34.55 -20.36 28.96
N SER A 414 34.84 -19.06 29.18
CA SER A 414 36.19 -18.49 29.10
C SER A 414 37.20 -19.21 30.02
N PRO A 415 38.47 -19.39 29.59
CA PRO A 415 39.54 -19.92 30.44
C PRO A 415 39.75 -19.13 31.74
N GLN A 416 39.37 -17.85 31.78
CA GLN A 416 39.61 -16.94 32.90
C GLN A 416 38.73 -17.20 34.15
N ALA A 417 37.69 -18.03 34.06
CA ALA A 417 36.77 -18.32 35.16
C ALA A 417 36.41 -19.83 35.25
N PRO A 418 37.38 -20.73 35.49
CA PRO A 418 37.28 -22.16 35.17
C PRO A 418 36.14 -22.94 35.88
N ASN A 419 35.59 -22.44 36.98
CA ASN A 419 34.61 -23.15 37.82
C ASN A 419 33.20 -22.53 37.88
N ARG A 420 32.85 -21.53 37.05
CA ARG A 420 31.51 -20.89 37.12
C ARG A 420 30.32 -21.82 36.81
N PHE A 421 30.54 -22.92 36.08
CA PHE A 421 29.56 -24.01 35.95
C PHE A 421 29.91 -25.15 36.91
N ALA A 422 29.25 -25.17 38.09
CA ALA A 422 29.45 -26.19 39.12
C ALA A 422 29.19 -27.63 38.60
N HIS A 423 28.17 -27.79 37.75
CA HIS A 423 27.80 -29.07 37.12
C HIS A 423 27.50 -28.89 35.64
N GLU A 424 27.73 -29.93 34.84
CA GLU A 424 27.45 -30.00 33.39
C GLU A 424 25.99 -29.62 33.05
N ALA A 425 25.05 -30.01 33.91
CA ALA A 425 23.64 -29.66 33.77
C ALA A 425 23.41 -28.14 33.70
N HIS A 426 24.19 -27.32 34.40
CA HIS A 426 24.09 -25.86 34.35
C HIS A 426 24.69 -25.27 33.07
N ALA A 427 25.78 -25.83 32.54
CA ALA A 427 26.34 -25.43 31.25
C ALA A 427 25.36 -25.74 30.12
N ARG A 428 24.76 -26.94 30.15
CA ARG A 428 23.68 -27.33 29.23
C ARG A 428 22.44 -26.45 29.37
N ALA A 429 22.00 -26.14 30.59
CA ALA A 429 20.85 -25.25 30.81
C ALA A 429 21.11 -23.82 30.28
N ALA A 430 22.31 -23.28 30.44
CA ALA A 430 22.67 -21.95 29.91
C ALA A 430 22.68 -21.92 28.37
N LEU A 431 23.23 -22.95 27.71
CA LEU A 431 23.18 -23.09 26.25
C LEU A 431 21.75 -23.31 25.72
N TRP A 432 20.87 -23.98 26.49
CA TRP A 432 19.47 -24.25 26.11
C TRP A 432 18.51 -23.12 26.49
N ALA A 433 18.97 -22.10 27.20
CA ALA A 433 18.23 -20.85 27.44
C ALA A 433 18.39 -19.82 26.29
N LEU A 434 19.30 -20.07 25.35
CA LEU A 434 19.45 -19.29 24.11
C LEU A 434 18.45 -19.76 23.04
N GLY A 435 18.12 -18.87 22.09
CA GLY A 435 17.35 -19.22 20.90
C GLY A 435 18.07 -20.29 20.06
N GLU A 436 17.33 -21.07 19.27
CA GLU A 436 17.93 -22.20 18.55
C GLU A 436 19.03 -21.76 17.56
N ASP A 437 18.83 -20.67 16.82
CA ASP A 437 19.83 -20.15 15.89
C ASP A 437 21.04 -19.55 16.62
N ASP A 438 20.83 -18.85 17.73
CA ASP A 438 21.92 -18.27 18.54
C ASP A 438 22.76 -19.37 19.20
N ARG A 439 22.13 -20.44 19.68
CA ARG A 439 22.79 -21.65 20.20
C ARG A 439 23.59 -22.34 19.09
N ARG A 440 23.04 -22.49 17.88
CA ARG A 440 23.74 -23.08 16.73
C ARG A 440 24.97 -22.24 16.33
N ARG A 441 24.84 -20.91 16.23
CA ARG A 441 25.94 -19.98 15.95
C ARG A 441 27.03 -20.07 17.02
N LEU A 442 26.69 -19.92 18.30
CA LEU A 442 27.68 -19.96 19.38
C LEU A 442 28.43 -21.30 19.46
N ILE A 443 27.80 -22.43 19.14
CA ILE A 443 28.47 -23.74 19.07
C ILE A 443 29.47 -23.82 17.90
N LEU A 444 29.19 -23.16 16.77
CA LEU A 444 30.09 -23.10 15.61
C LEU A 444 31.22 -22.07 15.82
N ASP A 445 30.84 -20.80 16.01
CA ASP A 445 31.72 -19.63 16.03
C ASP A 445 32.68 -19.63 17.24
N HIS A 446 32.29 -20.27 18.35
CA HIS A 446 33.08 -20.37 19.58
C HIS A 446 33.39 -21.83 19.99
N SER A 447 33.30 -22.75 19.03
CA SER A 447 33.64 -24.18 19.15
C SER A 447 34.91 -24.47 19.96
N SER A 448 36.01 -23.72 19.72
CA SER A 448 37.29 -23.87 20.42
C SER A 448 37.23 -23.58 21.93
N THR A 449 36.36 -22.67 22.37
CA THR A 449 36.20 -22.32 23.79
C THR A 449 35.41 -23.41 24.52
N ILE A 450 34.40 -23.98 23.83
CA ILE A 450 33.60 -25.11 24.31
C ILE A 450 34.43 -26.40 24.34
N GLU A 451 35.22 -26.67 23.30
CA GLU A 451 36.22 -27.76 23.24
C GLU A 451 37.16 -27.70 24.45
N ALA A 452 37.77 -26.54 24.71
CA ALA A 452 38.71 -26.37 25.81
C ALA A 452 38.04 -26.53 27.20
N PHE A 453 36.76 -26.15 27.34
CA PHE A 453 35.98 -26.43 28.55
C PHE A 453 35.71 -27.94 28.74
N LEU A 454 35.30 -28.63 27.68
CA LEU A 454 35.02 -30.07 27.71
C LEU A 454 36.29 -30.89 28.01
N LEU A 455 37.44 -30.56 27.39
CA LEU A 455 38.72 -31.19 27.68
C LEU A 455 39.12 -31.03 29.17
N ARG A 456 39.06 -29.80 29.71
CA ARG A 456 39.35 -29.55 31.13
C ARG A 456 38.43 -30.32 32.08
N ARG A 457 37.17 -30.57 31.71
CA ARG A 457 36.24 -31.39 32.49
C ARG A 457 36.46 -32.89 32.30
N LEU A 458 36.89 -33.34 31.13
CA LEU A 458 37.25 -34.74 30.87
C LEU A 458 38.47 -35.15 31.71
N ASP A 459 39.51 -34.32 31.73
CA ASP A 459 40.72 -34.48 32.55
C ASP A 459 40.47 -34.30 34.07
N HIS A 460 39.32 -33.75 34.48
CA HIS A 460 38.93 -33.73 35.89
C HIS A 460 38.45 -35.09 36.39
N TYR A 461 37.82 -35.91 35.53
CA TYR A 461 37.34 -37.25 35.87
C TYR A 461 38.38 -38.35 35.59
N TRP A 462 39.18 -38.20 34.52
CA TRP A 462 40.09 -39.24 34.05
C TRP A 462 41.54 -38.76 33.88
N GLN A 463 42.35 -39.03 34.90
CA GLN A 463 43.81 -38.88 34.92
C GLN A 463 44.40 -40.00 35.80
N PRO A 464 44.61 -41.22 35.27
CA PRO A 464 45.09 -42.36 36.05
C PRO A 464 46.44 -42.11 36.74
N ALA A 465 47.34 -41.34 36.10
CA ALA A 465 48.63 -40.92 36.67
C ALA A 465 48.50 -40.02 37.92
N LEU A 466 47.31 -39.50 38.22
CA LEU A 466 46.98 -38.71 39.42
C LEU A 466 45.88 -39.40 40.26
N GLY A 467 45.66 -40.71 40.07
CA GLY A 467 44.68 -41.51 40.81
C GLY A 467 43.21 -41.21 40.47
N ARG A 468 42.93 -40.50 39.36
CA ARG A 468 41.57 -40.16 38.92
C ARG A 468 41.08 -41.16 37.86
N GLU A 469 40.22 -42.08 38.28
CA GLU A 469 39.79 -43.24 37.49
C GLU A 469 38.25 -43.30 37.27
N ASP A 470 37.55 -42.16 37.23
CA ASP A 470 36.09 -42.13 36.97
C ASP A 470 35.79 -42.17 35.46
N TYR A 471 35.86 -43.37 34.87
CA TYR A 471 35.53 -43.58 33.45
C TYR A 471 34.07 -43.22 33.14
N VAL A 472 33.14 -43.44 34.09
CA VAL A 472 31.71 -43.16 33.92
C VAL A 472 31.42 -41.64 33.95
N GLY A 473 32.11 -40.88 34.80
CA GLY A 473 32.19 -39.41 34.75
C GLY A 473 32.69 -38.92 33.40
N ALA A 474 33.79 -39.48 32.91
CA ALA A 474 34.38 -39.07 31.65
C ALA A 474 33.50 -39.42 30.43
N GLN A 475 32.83 -40.58 30.42
CA GLN A 475 31.85 -40.93 29.39
C GLN A 475 30.63 -39.99 29.37
N ARG A 476 30.18 -39.46 30.53
CA ARG A 476 29.10 -38.46 30.58
C ARG A 476 29.50 -37.18 29.83
N ILE A 477 30.71 -36.66 30.06
CA ILE A 477 31.26 -35.51 29.30
C ILE A 477 31.29 -35.79 27.78
N LEU A 478 31.71 -36.98 27.37
CA LEU A 478 31.75 -37.37 25.95
C LEU A 478 30.35 -37.47 25.33
N SER A 479 29.35 -37.95 26.08
CA SER A 479 27.95 -37.97 25.63
C SER A 479 27.37 -36.56 25.43
N VAL A 480 27.88 -35.56 26.14
CA VAL A 480 27.49 -34.14 25.97
C VAL A 480 28.06 -33.58 24.67
N ARG A 481 29.33 -33.89 24.32
CA ARG A 481 29.92 -33.58 22.99
C ARG A 481 29.05 -34.13 21.86
N ASP A 482 28.60 -35.38 21.99
CA ASP A 482 27.79 -36.06 20.98
C ASP A 482 26.37 -35.47 20.86
N GLN A 483 25.72 -35.15 21.99
CA GLN A 483 24.44 -34.42 22.00
C GLN A 483 24.53 -33.02 21.37
N TRP A 484 25.67 -32.35 21.54
CA TRP A 484 25.92 -31.00 20.99
C TRP A 484 26.38 -31.01 19.53
N LYS A 485 26.59 -32.20 18.94
CA LYS A 485 27.13 -32.39 17.57
C LYS A 485 28.45 -31.66 17.32
N LEU A 486 29.26 -31.47 18.36
CA LEU A 486 30.53 -30.76 18.27
C LEU A 486 31.60 -31.68 17.68
N PHE A 487 32.00 -31.44 16.43
CA PHE A 487 33.11 -32.15 15.80
C PHE A 487 34.45 -31.59 16.31
N SER A 488 35.23 -32.41 17.02
CA SER A 488 36.53 -32.03 17.60
C SER A 488 37.49 -33.21 17.53
N PRO A 489 38.48 -33.18 16.61
CA PRO A 489 39.52 -34.20 16.55
C PRO A 489 40.33 -34.35 17.83
N ARG A 490 40.40 -33.32 18.69
CA ARG A 490 41.09 -33.36 19.98
C ARG A 490 40.31 -34.13 21.04
N LEU A 491 38.99 -33.91 21.15
CA LEU A 491 38.13 -34.69 22.04
C LEU A 491 38.05 -36.15 21.59
N ASP A 492 38.07 -36.39 20.28
CA ASP A 492 38.04 -37.74 19.71
C ASP A 492 39.38 -38.47 19.92
N ALA A 493 40.52 -37.79 19.72
CA ALA A 493 41.84 -38.33 20.07
C ALA A 493 41.99 -38.60 21.58
N ARG A 494 41.46 -37.72 22.45
CA ARG A 494 41.48 -37.95 23.91
C ARG A 494 40.58 -39.11 24.31
N ARG A 495 39.39 -39.27 23.70
CA ARG A 495 38.53 -40.46 23.88
C ARG A 495 39.30 -41.75 23.59
N SER A 496 39.94 -41.85 22.42
CA SER A 496 40.75 -43.02 22.05
C SER A 496 41.93 -43.27 23.00
N ALA A 497 42.60 -42.21 23.47
CA ALA A 497 43.67 -42.35 24.44
C ALA A 497 43.17 -42.89 25.80
N MET A 498 42.03 -42.38 26.29
CA MET A 498 41.41 -42.87 27.52
C MET A 498 40.94 -44.32 27.43
N GLU A 499 40.42 -44.74 26.27
CA GLU A 499 40.00 -46.13 26.04
C GLU A 499 41.22 -47.06 26.04
N GLN A 500 42.33 -46.67 25.41
CA GLN A 500 43.60 -47.41 25.52
C GLN A 500 44.17 -47.43 26.95
N GLU A 501 44.06 -46.32 27.70
CA GLU A 501 44.46 -46.25 29.11
C GLU A 501 43.60 -47.20 29.98
N ARG A 502 42.27 -47.21 29.78
CA ARG A 502 41.32 -48.12 30.44
C ARG A 502 41.67 -49.57 30.14
N ASP A 503 41.90 -49.93 28.88
CA ASP A 503 42.10 -51.32 28.47
C ASP A 503 43.45 -51.87 28.97
N ARG A 504 44.50 -51.03 29.05
CA ARG A 504 45.75 -51.38 29.75
C ARG A 504 45.52 -51.63 31.24
N LEU A 505 44.72 -50.79 31.91
CA LEU A 505 44.38 -50.98 33.33
C LEU A 505 43.54 -52.25 33.56
N LEU A 506 42.58 -52.56 32.67
CA LEU A 506 41.76 -53.76 32.75
C LEU A 506 42.59 -55.03 32.54
N ASN A 507 43.50 -55.07 31.56
CA ASN A 507 44.39 -56.22 31.36
C ASN A 507 45.33 -56.44 32.56
N GLY A 508 45.82 -55.36 33.18
CA GLY A 508 46.60 -55.43 34.42
C GLY A 508 45.77 -55.95 35.61
N LEU A 509 44.50 -55.56 35.69
CA LEU A 509 43.58 -56.04 36.73
C LEU A 509 43.14 -57.49 36.52
N ASP A 510 42.97 -57.95 35.27
CA ASP A 510 42.71 -59.36 34.94
C ASP A 510 43.90 -60.26 35.33
N THR A 511 45.11 -59.81 35.02
CA THR A 511 46.37 -60.46 35.45
C THR A 511 46.45 -60.54 36.98
N ALA A 512 46.16 -59.44 37.69
CA ALA A 512 46.17 -59.38 39.15
C ALA A 512 45.05 -60.23 39.78
N LEU A 513 43.85 -60.24 39.18
CA LEU A 513 42.70 -61.02 39.61
C LEU A 513 42.99 -62.52 39.49
N THR A 514 43.54 -62.96 38.36
CA THR A 514 43.99 -64.34 38.14
C THR A 514 45.05 -64.75 39.17
N GLY A 515 46.03 -63.88 39.44
CA GLY A 515 47.02 -64.10 40.50
C GLY A 515 46.42 -64.20 41.91
N ALA A 516 45.48 -63.32 42.26
CA ALA A 516 44.79 -63.34 43.55
C ALA A 516 43.90 -64.58 43.73
N ILE A 517 43.24 -65.04 42.66
CA ILE A 517 42.46 -66.29 42.62
C ILE A 517 43.38 -67.50 42.78
N ALA A 518 44.56 -67.53 42.14
CA ALA A 518 45.55 -68.58 42.31
C ALA A 518 46.15 -68.61 43.73
N ALA A 519 46.39 -67.45 44.33
CA ALA A 519 46.94 -67.30 45.69
C ALA A 519 45.90 -67.49 46.82
N GLY A 520 44.61 -67.65 46.50
CA GLY A 520 43.54 -67.81 47.50
C GLY A 520 43.19 -66.52 48.27
N ALA A 521 43.50 -65.35 47.71
CA ALA A 521 43.26 -64.03 48.31
C ALA A 521 41.79 -63.58 48.12
N LEU A 522 40.85 -64.35 48.66
CA LEU A 522 39.40 -64.22 48.41
C LEU A 522 38.65 -63.26 49.37
N PHE A 523 39.30 -62.75 50.42
CA PHE A 523 38.66 -61.95 51.48
C PHE A 523 39.31 -60.57 51.70
N GLU A 524 38.53 -59.63 52.24
CA GLU A 524 38.88 -58.21 52.43
C GLU A 524 40.13 -57.99 53.33
N ASP A 525 40.44 -58.93 54.21
CA ASP A 525 41.57 -58.95 55.14
C ASP A 525 42.92 -59.40 54.53
N GLN A 526 42.93 -59.79 53.26
CA GLN A 526 44.14 -60.29 52.56
C GLN A 526 44.73 -59.19 51.64
N PRO A 527 46.07 -59.03 51.55
CA PRO A 527 46.68 -58.05 50.65
C PRO A 527 46.48 -58.45 49.18
N GLY A 528 46.10 -57.47 48.34
CA GLY A 528 45.84 -57.73 46.91
C GLY A 528 44.58 -58.55 46.63
N ASN A 529 43.61 -58.57 47.56
CA ASN A 529 42.44 -59.45 47.46
C ASN A 529 41.52 -59.18 46.27
N VAL A 530 40.81 -60.25 45.90
CA VAL A 530 39.82 -60.31 44.82
C VAL A 530 38.70 -59.28 44.97
N VAL A 531 38.25 -58.96 46.19
CA VAL A 531 37.15 -57.99 46.42
C VAL A 531 37.59 -56.58 46.01
N ALA A 532 38.75 -56.13 46.48
CA ALA A 532 39.31 -54.82 46.16
C ALA A 532 39.66 -54.66 44.67
N LEU A 533 40.12 -55.74 44.02
CA LEU A 533 40.38 -55.77 42.58
C LEU A 533 39.08 -55.64 41.77
N LEU A 534 38.06 -56.44 42.09
CA LEU A 534 36.77 -56.40 41.39
C LEU A 534 36.02 -55.09 41.60
N ASP A 535 36.13 -54.45 42.77
CA ASP A 535 35.56 -53.11 42.98
C ASP A 535 36.32 -52.02 42.20
N ARG A 536 37.61 -52.18 41.90
CA ARG A 536 38.31 -51.28 40.96
C ARG A 536 37.88 -51.53 39.52
N VAL A 537 37.72 -52.79 39.09
CA VAL A 537 37.12 -53.14 37.80
C VAL A 537 35.71 -52.52 37.66
N ARG A 538 34.88 -52.61 38.72
CA ARG A 538 33.51 -52.07 38.76
C ARG A 538 33.44 -50.54 38.61
N ARG A 539 34.51 -49.80 38.97
CA ARG A 539 34.63 -48.34 38.71
C ARG A 539 35.13 -48.03 37.29
N LEU A 540 36.01 -48.85 36.74
CA LEU A 540 36.63 -48.66 35.42
C LEU A 540 35.72 -49.12 34.26
N ALA A 541 35.02 -50.24 34.43
CA ALA A 541 34.16 -50.87 33.42
C ALA A 541 33.08 -51.74 34.09
N PRO A 542 31.91 -51.16 34.47
CA PRO A 542 30.85 -51.88 35.18
C PRO A 542 30.21 -53.04 34.39
N ASP A 543 30.32 -53.04 33.05
CA ASP A 543 29.80 -54.10 32.17
C ASP A 543 30.83 -55.23 31.88
N SER A 544 32.04 -55.13 32.43
CA SER A 544 33.17 -56.00 32.13
C SER A 544 32.88 -57.50 32.36
N GLY A 545 33.41 -58.35 31.47
CA GLY A 545 33.37 -59.80 31.63
C GLY A 545 34.08 -60.29 32.90
N LEU A 546 35.07 -59.54 33.39
CA LEU A 546 35.82 -59.84 34.63
C LEU A 546 34.93 -59.88 35.88
N LEU A 547 33.77 -59.19 35.85
CA LEU A 547 32.79 -59.20 36.94
C LEU A 547 31.87 -60.45 36.91
N ARG A 548 32.05 -61.36 35.95
CA ARG A 548 31.24 -62.57 35.72
C ARG A 548 32.11 -63.85 35.74
N HIS A 549 33.05 -63.91 36.68
CA HIS A 549 34.03 -65.00 36.79
C HIS A 549 33.43 -66.27 37.43
N ALA A 550 32.81 -67.14 36.62
CA ALA A 550 32.07 -68.32 37.08
C ALA A 550 32.86 -69.27 38.01
N GLU A 551 34.16 -69.43 37.80
CA GLU A 551 35.01 -70.26 38.69
C GLU A 551 35.09 -69.68 40.12
N LEU A 552 35.04 -68.35 40.25
CA LEU A 552 35.12 -67.66 41.54
C LEU A 552 33.76 -67.75 42.27
N GLU A 553 32.65 -67.64 41.54
CA GLU A 553 31.30 -67.89 42.07
C GLU A 553 31.18 -69.33 42.62
N LEU A 554 31.69 -70.32 41.87
CA LEU A 554 31.76 -71.72 42.30
C LEU A 554 32.66 -71.92 43.55
N ARG A 555 33.78 -71.19 43.66
CA ARG A 555 34.65 -71.21 44.85
C ARG A 555 33.93 -70.66 46.09
N TYR A 556 33.23 -69.52 46.00
CA TYR A 556 32.43 -69.00 47.12
C TYR A 556 31.29 -69.96 47.53
N ARG A 557 30.56 -70.54 46.56
CA ARG A 557 29.53 -71.56 46.83
C ARG A 557 30.12 -72.80 47.50
N ARG A 558 31.31 -73.25 47.08
CA ARG A 558 32.00 -74.40 47.67
C ARG A 558 32.43 -74.12 49.11
N GLY A 559 33.09 -72.98 49.38
CA GLY A 559 33.43 -72.60 50.76
C GLY A 559 32.21 -72.50 51.68
N CYS A 560 31.09 -71.98 51.17
CA CYS A 560 29.81 -71.92 51.89
C CYS A 560 29.30 -73.33 52.29
N ALA A 561 29.18 -74.25 51.32
CA ALA A 561 28.65 -75.59 51.57
C ALA A 561 29.61 -76.52 52.34
N ASP A 562 30.91 -76.42 52.09
CA ASP A 562 31.93 -77.21 52.81
C ASP A 562 31.99 -76.76 54.29
N ALA A 563 31.73 -75.47 54.59
CA ALA A 563 31.57 -74.95 55.95
C ALA A 563 30.22 -75.35 56.61
N LEU A 564 29.10 -75.38 55.85
CA LEU A 564 27.82 -75.90 56.32
C LEU A 564 27.92 -77.39 56.71
N THR A 565 28.53 -78.20 55.84
CA THR A 565 28.73 -79.64 56.05
C THR A 565 29.61 -79.91 57.29
N ALA A 566 30.60 -79.04 57.54
CA ALA A 566 31.43 -79.07 58.75
C ALA A 566 30.77 -78.40 59.98
N GLY A 567 29.49 -78.01 59.93
CA GLY A 567 28.76 -77.38 61.03
C GLY A 567 29.19 -75.94 61.39
N ARG A 568 30.15 -75.36 60.68
CA ARG A 568 30.78 -74.05 60.97
C ARG A 568 29.94 -72.88 60.45
N ARG A 569 28.72 -72.74 60.99
CA ARG A 569 27.69 -71.76 60.56
C ARG A 569 28.18 -70.31 60.38
N ASN A 570 29.02 -69.82 61.30
CA ASN A 570 29.57 -68.45 61.22
C ASN A 570 30.52 -68.27 60.03
N GLU A 571 31.28 -69.32 59.69
CA GLU A 571 32.21 -69.32 58.55
C GLU A 571 31.45 -69.44 57.23
N ALA A 572 30.43 -70.31 57.17
CA ALA A 572 29.51 -70.37 56.04
C ALA A 572 28.85 -69.01 55.75
N ARG A 573 28.45 -68.28 56.79
CA ARG A 573 27.91 -66.91 56.65
C ARG A 573 28.98 -65.91 56.16
N ARG A 574 30.24 -65.99 56.61
CA ARG A 574 31.36 -65.18 56.05
C ARG A 574 31.59 -65.46 54.56
N TRP A 575 31.60 -66.72 54.13
CA TRP A 575 31.70 -67.11 52.72
C TRP A 575 30.51 -66.56 51.91
N LEU A 576 29.29 -66.69 52.44
CA LEU A 576 28.06 -66.23 51.79
C LEU A 576 28.00 -64.70 51.67
N ASP A 577 28.30 -63.96 52.73
CA ASP A 577 28.21 -62.49 52.73
C ASP A 577 29.28 -61.86 51.83
N THR A 578 30.51 -62.40 51.83
CA THR A 578 31.56 -61.98 50.89
C THR A 578 31.16 -62.32 49.45
N GLY A 579 30.68 -63.55 49.21
CA GLY A 579 30.21 -63.98 47.90
C GLY A 579 29.05 -63.13 47.37
N ARG A 580 28.09 -62.75 48.21
CA ARG A 580 26.96 -61.88 47.85
C ARG A 580 27.34 -60.42 47.62
N ARG A 581 28.41 -59.90 48.23
CA ARG A 581 28.99 -58.59 47.89
C ARG A 581 29.63 -58.61 46.50
N VAL A 582 30.36 -59.67 46.17
CA VAL A 582 31.03 -59.83 44.88
C VAL A 582 30.01 -60.11 43.76
N PHE A 583 29.09 -61.07 43.97
CA PHE A 583 28.08 -61.53 43.01
C PHE A 583 26.64 -61.41 43.56
N PRO A 584 26.03 -60.20 43.61
CA PRO A 584 24.71 -60.00 44.23
C PRO A 584 23.54 -60.75 43.58
N GLN A 585 23.69 -61.21 42.33
CA GLN A 585 22.61 -61.82 41.52
C GLN A 585 22.71 -63.36 41.41
N SER A 586 23.79 -63.96 41.92
CA SER A 586 24.07 -65.40 41.86
C SER A 586 22.85 -66.25 42.28
N ALA A 587 22.57 -67.32 41.52
CA ALA A 587 21.61 -68.35 41.93
C ALA A 587 22.23 -69.31 42.96
N LEU A 588 23.46 -69.76 42.68
CA LEU A 588 24.22 -70.71 43.49
C LEU A 588 24.46 -70.23 44.94
N LEU A 589 24.62 -68.91 45.13
CA LEU A 589 24.72 -68.32 46.47
C LEU A 589 23.36 -68.08 47.15
N ARG A 590 22.27 -67.96 46.39
CA ARG A 590 20.90 -67.97 46.95
C ARG A 590 20.50 -69.36 47.43
N GLU A 591 20.93 -70.40 46.72
CA GLU A 591 20.77 -71.80 47.16
C GLU A 591 21.49 -72.04 48.50
N CYS A 592 22.78 -71.70 48.63
CA CYS A 592 23.48 -71.83 49.92
C CYS A 592 22.91 -70.91 51.02
N ALA A 593 22.31 -69.77 50.67
CA ALA A 593 21.54 -68.96 51.63
C ALA A 593 20.29 -69.68 52.13
N HIS A 594 19.50 -70.29 51.23
CA HIS A 594 18.33 -71.08 51.60
C HIS A 594 18.69 -72.33 52.42
N GLU A 595 19.82 -72.98 52.14
CA GLU A 595 20.35 -74.09 52.97
C GLU A 595 20.70 -73.61 54.39
N LEU A 596 21.43 -72.49 54.50
CA LEU A 596 21.80 -71.89 55.78
C LEU A 596 20.58 -71.41 56.58
N ASP A 597 19.59 -70.81 55.91
CA ASP A 597 18.37 -70.32 56.55
C ASP A 597 17.43 -71.50 56.93
N ALA A 598 17.28 -72.52 56.09
CA ALA A 598 16.54 -73.75 56.43
C ALA A 598 17.12 -74.45 57.67
N ALA A 599 18.46 -74.50 57.77
CA ALA A 599 19.18 -75.00 58.96
C ALA A 599 18.99 -74.14 60.22
N THR A 600 18.35 -72.96 60.13
CA THR A 600 17.87 -72.16 61.27
C THR A 600 16.34 -72.22 61.47
N VAL A 601 15.55 -72.42 60.41
CA VAL A 601 14.08 -72.43 60.46
C VAL A 601 13.51 -73.74 61.04
N THR A 602 14.25 -74.85 61.05
CA THR A 602 13.86 -76.11 61.74
C THR A 602 13.59 -75.99 63.25
N ALA A 603 13.74 -74.80 63.85
CA ALA A 603 13.40 -74.52 65.24
C ALA A 603 11.95 -74.01 65.46
N SER A 604 11.14 -73.75 64.42
CA SER A 604 9.79 -73.14 64.60
C SER A 604 8.75 -73.49 63.51
N ALA A 605 7.72 -74.26 63.89
CA ALA A 605 6.46 -74.47 63.17
C ALA A 605 5.28 -74.13 64.13
N THR A 606 4.09 -73.68 63.71
CA THR A 606 3.08 -74.41 62.90
C THR A 606 1.93 -73.44 62.48
N PRO A 607 1.24 -73.62 61.33
CA PRO A 607 0.14 -72.73 60.88
C PRO A 607 -1.29 -73.32 61.05
N SER A 608 -2.34 -72.49 60.91
CA SER A 608 -3.76 -72.91 60.80
C SER A 608 -4.66 -71.88 60.06
N ALA A 609 -5.91 -72.26 59.73
CA ALA A 609 -6.96 -71.51 59.00
C ALA A 609 -8.36 -72.15 59.32
N PRO A 610 -9.52 -71.89 58.66
CA PRO A 610 -9.95 -70.78 57.77
C PRO A 610 -11.20 -69.92 58.21
N PRO A 611 -12.46 -70.02 57.69
CA PRO A 611 -13.11 -68.94 56.92
C PRO A 611 -14.43 -68.32 57.48
N ALA A 612 -15.17 -67.56 56.65
CA ALA A 612 -16.30 -66.65 56.99
C ALA A 612 -17.72 -67.11 56.52
N PRO A 613 -18.84 -66.48 56.96
CA PRO A 613 -20.20 -67.04 56.82
C PRO A 613 -21.27 -66.21 56.02
N LEU A 614 -22.15 -66.98 55.35
CA LEU A 614 -23.63 -66.85 55.20
C LEU A 614 -24.30 -65.57 54.63
N VAL A 615 -25.61 -65.72 54.30
CA VAL A 615 -26.24 -65.12 53.09
C VAL A 615 -27.48 -64.24 53.30
N GLU A 616 -28.20 -64.28 54.43
CA GLU A 616 -29.48 -63.55 54.60
C GLU A 616 -29.38 -62.01 54.46
N ASP A 617 -28.19 -61.45 54.65
CA ASP A 617 -27.90 -60.02 54.50
C ASP A 617 -27.82 -59.57 53.01
N ALA A 618 -28.01 -60.47 52.04
CA ALA A 618 -27.77 -60.19 50.62
C ALA A 618 -28.61 -59.06 50.02
N GLN A 619 -29.92 -58.97 50.32
CA GLN A 619 -30.79 -57.93 49.78
C GLN A 619 -30.53 -56.56 50.44
N ALA A 620 -30.28 -56.54 51.76
CA ALA A 620 -29.90 -55.31 52.48
C ALA A 620 -28.54 -54.78 51.98
N ARG A 621 -27.54 -55.67 51.84
CA ARG A 621 -26.25 -55.35 51.21
C ARG A 621 -26.41 -54.84 49.79
N LEU A 622 -27.30 -55.42 48.97
CA LEU A 622 -27.53 -54.97 47.60
C LEU A 622 -28.15 -53.56 47.54
N ALA A 623 -29.16 -53.29 48.37
CA ALA A 623 -29.76 -51.95 48.49
C ALA A 623 -28.74 -50.90 48.96
N ALA A 624 -27.94 -51.23 50.00
CA ALA A 624 -26.87 -50.38 50.49
C ALA A 624 -25.77 -50.14 49.44
N GLN A 625 -25.40 -51.16 48.66
CA GLN A 625 -24.47 -51.03 47.53
C GLN A 625 -25.03 -50.12 46.42
N ILE A 626 -26.30 -50.25 46.06
CA ILE A 626 -26.94 -49.38 45.06
C ILE A 626 -26.96 -47.93 45.56
N ALA A 627 -27.32 -47.68 46.83
CA ALA A 627 -27.26 -46.35 47.43
C ALA A 627 -25.83 -45.77 47.43
N THR A 628 -24.83 -46.58 47.77
CA THR A 628 -23.40 -46.18 47.74
C THR A 628 -22.94 -45.88 46.30
N ARG A 629 -23.39 -46.65 45.31
CA ARG A 629 -23.11 -46.38 43.88
C ARG A 629 -23.79 -45.10 43.39
N ILE A 630 -25.01 -44.81 43.85
CA ILE A 630 -25.73 -43.55 43.54
C ILE A 630 -24.96 -42.34 44.05
N GLU A 631 -24.45 -42.39 45.28
CA GLU A 631 -23.63 -41.29 45.82
C GLU A 631 -22.25 -41.21 45.13
N SER A 632 -21.69 -42.35 44.72
CA SER A 632 -20.50 -42.41 43.86
C SER A 632 -20.74 -41.78 42.48
N VAL A 633 -21.94 -41.91 41.89
CA VAL A 633 -22.35 -41.18 40.67
C VAL A 633 -22.43 -39.68 40.91
N ARG A 634 -23.06 -39.23 42.00
CA ARG A 634 -23.16 -37.80 42.36
C ARG A 634 -21.78 -37.18 42.57
N ALA A 635 -20.91 -37.81 43.34
CA ALA A 635 -19.54 -37.38 43.57
C ALA A 635 -18.70 -37.39 42.28
N ALA A 636 -18.82 -38.41 41.43
CA ALA A 636 -18.12 -38.47 40.15
C ALA A 636 -18.61 -37.39 39.17
N ALA A 637 -19.91 -37.07 39.17
CA ALA A 637 -20.46 -36.01 38.34
C ALA A 637 -20.01 -34.61 38.80
N ALA A 638 -19.98 -34.36 40.12
CA ALA A 638 -19.40 -33.14 40.69
C ALA A 638 -17.88 -32.99 40.36
N ALA A 639 -17.16 -34.11 40.28
CA ALA A 639 -15.77 -34.15 39.82
C ALA A 639 -15.60 -34.07 38.28
N ASN A 640 -16.70 -34.12 37.51
CA ASN A 640 -16.73 -34.15 36.04
C ASN A 640 -16.12 -35.43 35.42
N ASP A 641 -16.01 -36.52 36.20
CA ASP A 641 -15.47 -37.81 35.75
C ASP A 641 -16.55 -38.63 35.02
N VAL A 642 -16.78 -38.29 33.75
CA VAL A 642 -17.71 -38.98 32.84
C VAL A 642 -17.42 -40.49 32.77
N ALA A 643 -16.16 -40.92 32.86
CA ALA A 643 -15.78 -42.34 32.75
C ALA A 643 -16.14 -43.13 34.01
N LYS A 644 -16.06 -42.53 35.20
CA LYS A 644 -16.56 -43.12 36.45
C LYS A 644 -18.08 -43.05 36.52
N VAL A 645 -18.72 -41.94 36.13
CA VAL A 645 -20.19 -41.84 36.05
C VAL A 645 -20.76 -42.94 35.14
N LYS A 646 -20.26 -43.11 33.90
CA LYS A 646 -20.72 -44.19 33.00
C LYS A 646 -20.52 -45.58 33.59
N ARG A 647 -19.36 -45.87 34.20
CA ARG A 647 -19.09 -47.17 34.85
C ARG A 647 -20.04 -47.43 36.03
N GLN A 648 -20.29 -46.45 36.88
CA GLN A 648 -21.21 -46.60 38.01
C GLN A 648 -22.67 -46.73 37.58
N LEU A 649 -23.12 -45.96 36.57
CA LEU A 649 -24.46 -46.12 35.99
C LEU A 649 -24.66 -47.50 35.35
N ALA A 650 -23.67 -48.00 34.59
CA ALA A 650 -23.70 -49.34 34.04
C ALA A 650 -23.71 -50.44 35.13
N GLN A 651 -22.96 -50.24 36.23
CA GLN A 651 -22.99 -51.14 37.39
C GLN A 651 -24.30 -51.08 38.18
N ILE A 652 -25.00 -49.93 38.23
CA ILE A 652 -26.35 -49.86 38.80
C ILE A 652 -27.33 -50.59 37.86
N ALA A 653 -27.30 -50.33 36.55
CA ALA A 653 -28.16 -50.99 35.57
C ALA A 653 -27.98 -52.51 35.55
N ALA A 654 -26.75 -53.02 35.66
CA ALA A 654 -26.47 -54.45 35.76
C ALA A 654 -26.95 -55.11 37.07
N SER A 655 -27.23 -54.32 38.12
CA SER A 655 -27.77 -54.81 39.41
C SER A 655 -29.26 -54.51 39.59
N SER A 656 -29.83 -53.53 38.89
CA SER A 656 -31.25 -53.18 38.90
C SER A 656 -31.59 -52.32 37.66
N PRO A 657 -32.03 -52.93 36.53
CA PRO A 657 -32.27 -52.20 35.27
C PRO A 657 -33.39 -51.17 35.33
N GLU A 658 -34.45 -51.44 36.09
CA GLU A 658 -35.64 -50.59 36.24
C GLU A 658 -35.46 -49.43 37.25
N HIS A 659 -34.30 -49.31 37.89
CA HIS A 659 -34.12 -48.43 39.05
C HIS A 659 -34.40 -46.94 38.70
N PRO A 660 -35.35 -46.24 39.36
CA PRO A 660 -35.84 -44.91 38.95
C PRO A 660 -34.75 -43.84 38.74
N PHE A 661 -33.66 -43.92 39.50
CA PHE A 661 -32.47 -43.06 39.36
C PHE A 661 -31.92 -43.07 37.92
N LEU A 662 -31.89 -44.21 37.24
CA LEU A 662 -31.27 -44.35 35.91
C LEU A 662 -31.99 -43.52 34.84
N ARG A 663 -33.33 -43.47 34.91
CA ARG A 663 -34.19 -42.72 33.97
C ARG A 663 -34.29 -41.22 34.28
N SER A 664 -33.90 -40.80 35.49
CA SER A 664 -34.10 -39.44 36.00
C SER A 664 -32.77 -38.77 36.40
N GLU A 665 -32.42 -38.80 37.69
CA GLU A 665 -31.24 -38.09 38.21
C GLU A 665 -29.94 -38.58 37.55
N GLY A 666 -29.74 -39.88 37.36
CA GLY A 666 -28.52 -40.45 36.78
C GLY A 666 -28.23 -39.94 35.37
N ALA A 667 -29.25 -39.77 34.54
CA ALA A 667 -29.13 -39.18 33.20
C ALA A 667 -28.80 -37.67 33.26
N GLN A 668 -29.39 -36.94 34.22
CA GLN A 668 -29.03 -35.54 34.48
C GLN A 668 -27.57 -35.41 34.96
N ARG A 669 -27.11 -36.25 35.91
CA ARG A 669 -25.72 -36.27 36.39
C ARG A 669 -24.71 -36.59 35.28
N LEU A 670 -25.06 -37.47 34.35
CA LEU A 670 -24.24 -37.75 33.17
C LEU A 670 -24.15 -36.52 32.25
N THR A 671 -25.27 -35.84 31.99
CA THR A 671 -25.32 -34.58 31.23
C THR A 671 -24.50 -33.48 31.91
N ASP A 672 -24.63 -33.30 33.23
CA ASP A 672 -23.88 -32.32 34.01
C ASP A 672 -22.36 -32.59 33.96
N ALA A 673 -21.94 -33.85 34.12
CA ALA A 673 -20.53 -34.25 34.03
C ALA A 673 -19.93 -33.97 32.64
N TYR A 674 -20.69 -34.24 31.57
CA TYR A 674 -20.29 -33.93 30.19
C TYR A 674 -20.13 -32.41 29.96
N LEU A 675 -21.09 -31.61 30.41
CA LEU A 675 -21.04 -30.14 30.31
C LEU A 675 -19.88 -29.57 31.13
N GLY A 676 -19.63 -30.11 32.32
CA GLY A 676 -18.52 -29.69 33.18
C GLY A 676 -17.15 -30.00 32.60
N LEU A 677 -16.95 -31.20 32.03
CA LEU A 677 -15.71 -31.59 31.35
C LEU A 677 -15.49 -30.81 30.04
N ALA A 678 -16.56 -30.50 29.30
CA ALA A 678 -16.47 -29.59 28.15
C ALA A 678 -16.08 -28.16 28.59
N ARG A 679 -16.48 -27.72 29.78
CA ARG A 679 -16.09 -26.41 30.36
C ARG A 679 -14.66 -26.36 30.89
N SER A 680 -14.03 -27.47 31.31
CA SER A 680 -12.59 -27.46 31.57
C SER A 680 -11.79 -27.40 30.27
N LEU A 681 -12.11 -28.25 29.28
CA LEU A 681 -11.51 -28.19 27.93
C LEU A 681 -11.65 -26.81 27.27
N CYS A 682 -12.77 -26.12 27.50
CA CYS A 682 -13.01 -24.73 27.11
C CYS A 682 -12.01 -23.74 27.75
N ARG A 683 -11.65 -23.92 29.02
CA ARG A 683 -10.65 -23.08 29.71
C ARG A 683 -9.22 -23.36 29.23
N ASP A 684 -8.94 -24.60 28.83
CA ASP A 684 -7.65 -25.00 28.25
C ASP A 684 -7.48 -24.56 26.77
N GLY A 685 -8.51 -23.96 26.16
CA GLY A 685 -8.56 -23.57 24.75
C GLY A 685 -8.79 -24.74 23.77
N ARG A 686 -9.22 -25.91 24.25
CA ARG A 686 -9.34 -27.15 23.47
C ARG A 686 -10.71 -27.27 22.81
N TRP A 687 -11.11 -26.23 22.06
CA TRP A 687 -12.46 -26.07 21.48
C TRP A 687 -12.95 -27.29 20.67
N LYS A 688 -12.05 -27.86 19.85
CA LYS A 688 -12.34 -29.02 19.01
C LYS A 688 -12.71 -30.25 19.84
N GLU A 689 -11.99 -30.49 20.93
CA GLU A 689 -12.21 -31.64 21.82
C GLU A 689 -13.48 -31.46 22.64
N ALA A 690 -13.76 -30.24 23.13
CA ALA A 690 -15.04 -29.93 23.77
C ALA A 690 -16.24 -30.15 22.83
N SER A 691 -16.12 -29.80 21.55
CA SER A 691 -17.18 -30.03 20.56
C SER A 691 -17.41 -31.52 20.24
N VAL A 692 -16.34 -32.32 20.14
CA VAL A 692 -16.42 -33.78 19.91
C VAL A 692 -17.00 -34.48 21.13
N LEU A 693 -16.57 -34.10 22.33
CA LEU A 693 -17.07 -34.64 23.60
C LEU A 693 -18.59 -34.42 23.76
N ILE A 694 -19.09 -33.22 23.41
CA ILE A 694 -20.52 -32.92 23.46
C ILE A 694 -21.29 -33.59 22.31
N GLY A 695 -20.66 -33.82 21.15
CA GLY A 695 -21.21 -34.68 20.09
C GLY A 695 -21.49 -36.09 20.62
N GLN A 696 -20.47 -36.74 21.18
CA GLN A 696 -20.58 -38.07 21.82
C GLN A 696 -21.57 -38.12 23.00
N ALA A 697 -21.87 -36.97 23.62
CA ALA A 697 -22.91 -36.86 24.63
C ALA A 697 -24.32 -36.84 24.02
N LEU A 698 -24.51 -36.12 22.91
CA LEU A 698 -25.77 -36.08 22.15
C LEU A 698 -26.10 -37.43 21.51
N ASP A 699 -25.10 -38.14 20.99
CA ASP A 699 -25.25 -39.50 20.45
C ASP A 699 -25.74 -40.50 21.51
N ALA A 700 -25.47 -40.22 22.80
CA ALA A 700 -25.92 -41.04 23.93
C ALA A 700 -27.21 -40.52 24.59
N GLN A 701 -27.48 -39.22 24.54
CA GLN A 701 -28.67 -38.58 25.10
C GLN A 701 -28.91 -37.20 24.47
N ASP A 702 -29.90 -37.07 23.58
CA ASP A 702 -30.27 -35.76 23.08
C ASP A 702 -30.94 -34.90 24.17
N THR A 703 -30.28 -33.80 24.55
CA THR A 703 -30.85 -32.78 25.44
C THR A 703 -30.62 -31.38 24.87
N PRO A 704 -31.55 -30.44 25.06
CA PRO A 704 -31.40 -29.07 24.55
C PRO A 704 -30.15 -28.38 25.11
N ARG A 705 -29.78 -28.65 26.38
CA ARG A 705 -28.55 -28.12 27.00
C ARG A 705 -27.29 -28.55 26.23
N LEU A 706 -27.19 -29.82 25.82
CA LEU A 706 -26.06 -30.32 25.05
C LEU A 706 -26.04 -29.72 23.62
N ARG A 707 -27.20 -29.60 22.95
CA ARG A 707 -27.29 -28.94 21.63
C ARG A 707 -26.83 -27.48 21.67
N GLN A 708 -27.28 -26.73 22.68
CA GLN A 708 -26.92 -25.32 22.86
C GLN A 708 -25.43 -25.14 23.21
N ALA A 709 -24.86 -26.05 24.02
CA ALA A 709 -23.43 -26.08 24.31
C ALA A 709 -22.59 -26.38 23.05
N LEU A 710 -22.99 -27.37 22.24
CA LEU A 710 -22.34 -27.68 20.97
C LEU A 710 -22.32 -26.49 20.02
N GLY A 711 -23.41 -25.71 19.96
CA GLY A 711 -23.48 -24.47 19.18
C GLY A 711 -22.40 -23.45 19.56
N ARG A 712 -22.13 -23.27 20.86
CA ARG A 712 -21.08 -22.36 21.38
C ARG A 712 -19.68 -22.86 21.05
N TYR A 713 -19.41 -24.16 21.23
CA TYR A 713 -18.09 -24.73 20.92
C TYR A 713 -17.81 -24.76 19.41
N ARG A 714 -18.83 -24.92 18.55
CA ARG A 714 -18.71 -24.74 17.11
C ARG A 714 -18.41 -23.28 16.72
N LEU A 715 -19.08 -22.30 17.32
CA LEU A 715 -18.74 -20.88 17.13
C LEU A 715 -17.30 -20.57 17.60
N ALA A 716 -16.83 -21.17 18.69
CA ALA A 716 -15.44 -21.03 19.13
C ALA A 716 -14.46 -21.58 18.08
N MET A 717 -14.70 -22.79 17.56
CA MET A 717 -13.86 -23.36 16.49
C MET A 717 -13.83 -22.48 15.23
N GLU A 718 -14.98 -21.95 14.81
CA GLU A 718 -15.10 -21.07 13.65
C GLU A 718 -14.30 -19.77 13.85
N LEU A 719 -14.35 -19.17 15.04
CA LEU A 719 -13.55 -17.97 15.36
C LEU A 719 -12.05 -18.25 15.48
N GLU A 720 -11.65 -19.42 15.99
CA GLU A 720 -10.24 -19.81 16.09
C GLU A 720 -9.65 -20.14 14.70
N GLN A 721 -10.47 -20.65 13.76
CA GLN A 721 -10.06 -20.97 12.39
C GLN A 721 -9.77 -19.74 11.50
N LEU A 722 -10.28 -18.55 11.86
CA LEU A 722 -10.01 -17.32 11.13
C LEU A 722 -8.57 -16.79 11.34
N GLY A 723 -7.93 -17.16 12.45
CA GLY A 723 -6.55 -16.83 12.76
C GLY A 723 -6.27 -15.31 12.80
N THR A 724 -5.14 -14.90 12.23
CA THR A 724 -4.69 -13.50 12.19
C THR A 724 -5.36 -12.64 11.13
N ALA A 725 -6.13 -13.23 10.21
CA ALA A 725 -6.79 -12.49 9.14
C ALA A 725 -8.03 -11.75 9.68
N LEU A 726 -8.23 -10.50 9.25
CA LEU A 726 -9.48 -9.80 9.49
C LEU A 726 -10.57 -10.40 8.58
N PRO A 727 -11.61 -11.05 9.13
CA PRO A 727 -12.69 -11.62 8.31
C PRO A 727 -13.45 -10.52 7.55
N ALA A 728 -13.84 -10.84 6.31
CA ALA A 728 -14.59 -9.91 5.45
C ALA A 728 -15.92 -9.46 6.11
N PRO A 729 -16.46 -8.27 5.78
CA PRO A 729 -17.67 -7.74 6.42
C PRO A 729 -18.88 -8.69 6.41
N SER A 730 -19.08 -9.45 5.33
CA SER A 730 -20.13 -10.47 5.21
C SER A 730 -19.91 -11.75 6.05
N VAL A 731 -18.67 -12.00 6.48
CA VAL A 731 -18.34 -13.05 7.46
C VAL A 731 -18.59 -12.53 8.87
N LEU A 732 -18.13 -11.31 9.19
CA LEU A 732 -18.42 -10.64 10.47
C LEU A 732 -19.93 -10.51 10.73
N GLN A 733 -20.71 -10.18 9.70
CA GLN A 733 -22.16 -10.05 9.83
C GLN A 733 -22.83 -11.39 10.17
N ARG A 734 -22.51 -12.46 9.44
CA ARG A 734 -23.01 -13.82 9.74
C ARG A 734 -22.58 -14.31 11.12
N LEU A 735 -21.37 -13.98 11.58
CA LEU A 735 -20.89 -14.32 12.92
C LEU A 735 -21.61 -13.54 14.04
N ARG A 736 -21.97 -12.26 13.80
CA ARG A 736 -22.85 -11.50 14.72
C ARG A 736 -24.23 -12.13 14.82
N GLU A 737 -24.86 -12.44 13.69
CA GLU A 737 -26.17 -13.09 13.63
C GLU A 737 -26.15 -14.47 14.33
N ARG A 738 -25.09 -15.26 14.10
CA ARG A 738 -24.89 -16.56 14.75
C ARG A 738 -24.68 -16.45 16.27
N LYS A 739 -23.91 -15.45 16.72
CA LYS A 739 -23.74 -15.12 18.15
C LYS A 739 -25.08 -14.71 18.78
N MET A 740 -25.83 -13.80 18.15
CA MET A 740 -27.15 -13.35 18.63
C MET A 740 -28.13 -14.53 18.76
N ALA A 741 -28.19 -15.40 17.76
CA ALA A 741 -29.05 -16.60 17.79
C ALA A 741 -28.68 -17.57 18.93
N LEU A 742 -27.38 -17.75 19.22
CA LEU A 742 -26.92 -18.59 20.33
C LEU A 742 -27.13 -17.93 21.70
N GLN A 743 -27.03 -16.61 21.81
CA GLN A 743 -27.36 -15.85 23.02
C GLN A 743 -28.85 -15.88 23.33
N ALA A 744 -29.71 -15.82 22.31
CA ALA A 744 -31.17 -15.92 22.47
C ALA A 744 -31.65 -17.32 22.89
N GLN A 745 -30.88 -18.38 22.60
CA GLN A 745 -31.23 -19.76 22.97
C GLN A 745 -30.91 -20.11 24.43
N ASP A 746 -29.81 -19.60 24.99
CA ASP A 746 -29.43 -19.76 26.39
C ASP A 746 -28.44 -18.65 26.78
N ALA A 747 -28.97 -17.54 27.32
CA ALA A 747 -28.19 -16.38 27.71
C ALA A 747 -27.23 -16.68 28.87
N ASP A 748 -27.59 -17.55 29.81
CA ASP A 748 -26.80 -17.84 31.01
C ASP A 748 -25.62 -18.75 30.69
N GLY A 749 -25.87 -19.82 29.92
CA GLY A 749 -24.83 -20.68 29.39
C GLY A 749 -23.93 -19.96 28.37
N PHE A 750 -24.42 -18.92 27.68
CA PHE A 750 -23.56 -18.07 26.84
C PHE A 750 -22.70 -17.11 27.68
N ARG A 751 -23.24 -16.49 28.74
CA ARG A 751 -22.45 -15.69 29.70
C ARG A 751 -21.37 -16.53 30.38
N ALA A 752 -21.70 -17.76 30.79
CA ALA A 752 -20.75 -18.71 31.35
C ALA A 752 -19.64 -19.10 30.34
N PHE A 753 -20.01 -19.34 29.08
CA PHE A 753 -19.07 -19.59 27.98
C PHE A 753 -18.14 -18.40 27.73
N GLN A 754 -18.65 -17.16 27.67
CA GLN A 754 -17.81 -15.96 27.54
C GLN A 754 -16.81 -15.82 28.70
N SER A 755 -17.23 -16.12 29.94
CA SER A 755 -16.34 -16.12 31.12
C SER A 755 -15.25 -17.18 31.02
N ASP A 756 -15.56 -18.38 30.52
CA ASP A 756 -14.59 -19.48 30.39
C ASP A 756 -13.64 -19.28 29.19
N VAL A 757 -14.10 -18.64 28.10
CA VAL A 757 -13.25 -18.15 26.99
C VAL A 757 -12.29 -17.04 27.45
N ALA A 758 -12.77 -16.09 28.27
CA ALA A 758 -11.92 -15.03 28.83
C ALA A 758 -10.85 -15.55 29.80
N LYS A 759 -10.97 -16.79 30.30
CA LYS A 759 -9.95 -17.46 31.13
C LYS A 759 -8.89 -18.14 30.27
N SER A 760 -9.24 -18.79 29.16
CA SER A 760 -8.25 -19.44 28.28
C SER A 760 -7.25 -18.44 27.68
N ALA A 761 -7.72 -17.23 27.39
CA ALA A 761 -6.90 -16.09 26.95
C ALA A 761 -5.75 -15.71 27.92
N ARG A 762 -5.83 -16.12 29.19
CA ARG A 762 -4.77 -15.88 30.19
C ARG A 762 -3.68 -16.97 30.18
N GLN A 763 -3.93 -18.09 29.50
CA GLN A 763 -3.03 -19.25 29.44
C GLN A 763 -2.43 -19.44 28.04
N ARG A 764 -3.18 -19.09 26.98
CA ARG A 764 -2.74 -19.14 25.58
C ARG A 764 -3.32 -17.97 24.79
N VAL A 765 -2.63 -17.59 23.71
CA VAL A 765 -3.21 -16.75 22.66
C VAL A 765 -4.40 -17.49 22.04
N SER A 766 -5.58 -16.86 22.04
CA SER A 766 -6.79 -17.38 21.38
C SER A 766 -7.45 -16.26 20.57
N TYR A 767 -7.69 -16.55 19.30
CA TYR A 767 -8.44 -15.68 18.39
C TYR A 767 -9.93 -15.64 18.75
N THR A 768 -10.49 -16.73 19.28
CA THR A 768 -11.85 -16.76 19.85
C THR A 768 -12.02 -15.67 20.90
N ALA A 769 -11.10 -15.57 21.87
CA ALA A 769 -11.19 -14.56 22.93
C ALA A 769 -10.98 -13.13 22.42
N ALA A 770 -10.19 -12.94 21.36
CA ALA A 770 -9.95 -11.63 20.75
C ALA A 770 -11.08 -11.14 19.82
N LEU A 771 -11.89 -12.06 19.26
CA LEU A 771 -12.96 -11.76 18.30
C LEU A 771 -14.37 -11.79 18.91
N LEU A 772 -14.65 -12.71 19.84
CA LEU A 772 -15.99 -12.88 20.43
C LEU A 772 -16.57 -11.60 21.10
N PRO A 773 -15.77 -10.73 21.76
CA PRO A 773 -16.24 -9.43 22.24
C PRO A 773 -16.54 -8.46 21.09
N LYS A 774 -15.70 -8.43 20.04
CA LYS A 774 -15.82 -7.52 18.88
C LYS A 774 -17.05 -7.79 18.00
N LEU A 775 -17.69 -8.94 18.18
CA LEU A 775 -19.00 -9.29 17.60
C LEU A 775 -20.17 -8.72 18.42
N GLU A 776 -20.00 -7.60 19.11
CA GLU A 776 -21.13 -6.87 19.72
C GLU A 776 -21.97 -6.14 18.66
N PRO A 777 -23.25 -5.84 18.96
CA PRO A 777 -24.10 -5.10 18.04
C PRO A 777 -23.54 -3.71 17.83
N VAL A 778 -23.19 -3.38 16.58
CA VAL A 778 -23.03 -1.99 16.17
C VAL A 778 -24.39 -1.34 16.37
N ALA A 779 -24.44 -0.22 17.10
CA ALA A 779 -25.68 0.51 17.31
C ALA A 779 -26.34 0.81 15.95
N VAL A 780 -27.66 0.60 15.87
CA VAL A 780 -28.42 0.71 14.62
C VAL A 780 -28.16 2.08 13.99
N MET A 781 -27.45 2.08 12.86
CA MET A 781 -27.38 3.29 12.03
C MET A 781 -28.82 3.66 11.64
N PRO A 782 -29.21 4.95 11.74
CA PRO A 782 -30.52 5.37 11.27
C PRO A 782 -30.69 4.99 9.80
N ALA A 783 -31.93 4.71 9.40
CA ALA A 783 -32.24 4.19 8.07
C ALA A 783 -31.53 5.01 6.97
N PRO A 784 -30.95 4.35 5.95
CA PRO A 784 -30.11 5.03 4.99
C PRO A 784 -30.89 6.16 4.29
N PRO A 785 -30.30 7.37 4.15
CA PRO A 785 -30.92 8.41 3.35
C PRO A 785 -31.13 7.91 1.91
N ALA A 786 -32.12 8.50 1.23
CA ALA A 786 -32.56 8.04 -0.09
C ALA A 786 -31.38 7.77 -1.04
N LYS A 787 -31.43 6.63 -1.76
CA LYS A 787 -30.35 6.12 -2.62
C LYS A 787 -29.69 7.28 -3.39
N PRO A 788 -28.37 7.50 -3.26
CA PRO A 788 -27.69 8.50 -4.07
C PRO A 788 -27.89 8.18 -5.55
N SER A 789 -28.09 9.23 -6.35
CA SER A 789 -28.35 9.14 -7.78
C SER A 789 -27.34 8.23 -8.47
N ASP A 790 -27.83 7.18 -9.15
CA ASP A 790 -26.97 6.21 -9.83
C ASP A 790 -26.11 6.93 -10.90
N PRO A 791 -24.76 6.95 -10.77
CA PRO A 791 -23.88 7.69 -11.68
C PRO A 791 -23.82 7.06 -13.08
N CYS A 792 -24.30 5.82 -13.24
CA CYS A 792 -24.40 5.12 -14.52
C CYS A 792 -25.80 5.22 -15.15
N ARG A 793 -26.73 5.99 -14.57
CA ARG A 793 -28.08 6.26 -15.13
C ARG A 793 -28.07 7.29 -16.27
N LEU A 794 -26.91 7.56 -16.86
CA LEU A 794 -26.75 8.50 -17.96
C LEU A 794 -27.45 7.95 -19.21
N SER A 795 -28.37 8.73 -19.78
CA SER A 795 -28.87 8.47 -21.13
C SER A 795 -27.75 8.76 -22.11
N ALA A 796 -27.07 7.72 -22.59
CA ALA A 796 -25.99 7.86 -23.57
C ALA A 796 -26.54 8.51 -24.85
N PRO A 797 -25.93 9.60 -25.38
CA PRO A 797 -26.32 10.15 -26.65
C PRO A 797 -26.10 9.10 -27.75
N SER A 798 -26.98 9.08 -28.75
CA SER A 798 -26.98 8.07 -29.82
C SER A 798 -25.65 8.07 -30.59
N GLY A 799 -24.78 7.09 -30.29
CA GLY A 799 -23.44 6.95 -30.87
C GLY A 799 -22.26 7.37 -29.97
N GLY A 800 -22.50 7.75 -28.70
CA GLY A 800 -21.45 8.16 -27.77
C GLY A 800 -21.27 7.23 -26.57
N ALA A 801 -20.01 6.91 -26.23
CA ALA A 801 -19.65 6.13 -25.05
C ALA A 801 -19.79 6.96 -23.76
N ALA A 802 -20.91 6.83 -23.05
CA ALA A 802 -21.08 7.43 -21.73
C ALA A 802 -20.28 6.62 -20.68
N THR A 803 -19.31 7.25 -20.03
CA THR A 803 -18.55 6.63 -18.93
C THR A 803 -19.03 7.08 -17.55
N CYS A 804 -18.98 6.14 -16.60
CA CYS A 804 -19.37 6.35 -15.20
C CYS A 804 -18.41 5.62 -14.25
N SER A 805 -18.54 5.85 -12.95
CA SER A 805 -17.76 5.20 -11.90
C SER A 805 -18.51 5.33 -10.58
N ASP A 806 -18.66 4.23 -9.84
CA ASP A 806 -19.29 4.22 -8.52
C ASP A 806 -18.30 4.68 -7.42
N ASP A 807 -18.81 5.21 -6.31
CA ASP A 807 -18.01 5.58 -5.14
C ASP A 807 -17.76 4.36 -4.25
N LEU A 808 -16.50 4.11 -3.85
CA LEU A 808 -16.08 3.06 -2.92
C LEU A 808 -15.72 3.61 -1.53
N GLY A 809 -16.10 4.86 -1.25
CA GLY A 809 -15.94 5.52 0.04
C GLY A 809 -14.47 5.62 0.47
N LYS A 810 -14.06 4.74 1.40
CA LYS A 810 -12.68 4.73 1.94
C LYS A 810 -11.60 4.45 0.88
N HIS A 811 -11.97 3.88 -0.28
CA HIS A 811 -11.06 3.61 -1.39
C HIS A 811 -11.10 4.67 -2.51
N GLY A 812 -11.97 5.69 -2.42
CA GLY A 812 -12.20 6.65 -3.50
C GLY A 812 -13.10 6.09 -4.60
N ARG A 813 -12.90 6.52 -5.85
CA ARG A 813 -13.72 6.05 -6.99
C ARG A 813 -13.38 4.62 -7.40
N GLY A 814 -14.39 3.86 -7.82
CA GLY A 814 -14.26 2.53 -8.39
C GLY A 814 -13.82 2.53 -9.87
N PRO A 815 -13.76 1.35 -10.50
CA PRO A 815 -13.32 1.22 -11.89
C PRO A 815 -14.21 2.04 -12.83
N GLU A 816 -13.59 2.53 -13.91
CA GLU A 816 -14.32 3.21 -14.98
C GLU A 816 -15.19 2.22 -15.76
N LEU A 817 -16.46 2.54 -15.89
CA LEU A 817 -17.50 1.76 -16.54
C LEU A 817 -17.97 2.49 -17.82
N VAL A 818 -18.40 1.73 -18.82
CA VAL A 818 -19.07 2.19 -20.05
C VAL A 818 -20.52 1.72 -20.03
N VAL A 819 -21.47 2.61 -20.35
CA VAL A 819 -22.90 2.28 -20.44
C VAL A 819 -23.31 1.90 -21.87
N LEU A 820 -23.69 0.63 -22.07
CA LEU A 820 -24.03 0.05 -23.37
C LEU A 820 -25.53 0.22 -23.70
N SER A 821 -25.87 1.19 -24.55
CA SER A 821 -27.27 1.59 -24.85
C SER A 821 -27.74 1.10 -26.23
N LYS A 822 -28.26 -0.13 -26.30
CA LYS A 822 -28.94 -0.76 -27.46
C LYS A 822 -30.12 -1.62 -26.93
N PRO A 823 -31.15 -1.96 -27.74
CA PRO A 823 -32.45 -2.45 -27.25
C PRO A 823 -32.34 -3.68 -26.32
N GLY A 824 -33.00 -3.58 -25.16
CA GLY A 824 -32.86 -4.51 -24.04
C GLY A 824 -32.51 -3.76 -22.74
N ARG A 825 -32.08 -4.49 -21.70
CA ARG A 825 -31.60 -3.86 -20.46
C ARG A 825 -30.28 -3.12 -20.69
N ALA A 826 -30.15 -1.93 -20.10
CA ALA A 826 -28.90 -1.18 -20.04
C ALA A 826 -27.86 -1.94 -19.21
N LEU A 827 -26.60 -1.91 -19.66
CA LEU A 827 -25.49 -2.63 -19.04
C LEU A 827 -24.33 -1.68 -18.82
N ALA A 828 -23.77 -1.63 -17.61
CA ALA A 828 -22.49 -0.97 -17.37
C ALA A 828 -21.39 -2.03 -17.32
N MET A 829 -20.34 -1.88 -18.12
CA MET A 829 -19.20 -2.82 -18.19
C MET A 829 -17.88 -2.10 -17.97
N MET A 830 -16.92 -2.74 -17.30
CA MET A 830 -15.60 -2.15 -17.07
C MET A 830 -14.91 -1.77 -18.39
N ARG A 831 -14.50 -0.50 -18.49
CA ARG A 831 -13.86 0.08 -19.68
C ARG A 831 -12.54 -0.62 -20.02
N ARG A 832 -11.86 -1.16 -19.03
CA ARG A 832 -10.57 -1.87 -19.09
C ARG A 832 -10.71 -3.18 -18.33
N GLU A 833 -9.81 -4.13 -18.56
CA GLU A 833 -9.64 -5.28 -17.67
C GLU A 833 -9.36 -4.81 -16.23
N ILE A 834 -9.65 -5.66 -15.24
CA ILE A 834 -9.30 -5.40 -13.83
C ILE A 834 -7.79 -5.16 -13.74
N SER A 835 -7.35 -3.97 -13.33
CA SER A 835 -5.92 -3.67 -13.24
C SER A 835 -5.29 -4.16 -11.94
N VAL A 836 -3.98 -4.36 -11.97
CA VAL A 836 -3.16 -4.70 -10.79
C VAL A 836 -3.37 -3.69 -9.66
N ALA A 837 -3.62 -2.41 -9.96
CA ALA A 837 -3.96 -1.40 -8.96
C ALA A 837 -5.34 -1.62 -8.32
N ASP A 838 -6.37 -1.87 -9.13
CA ASP A 838 -7.75 -2.08 -8.67
C ASP A 838 -7.86 -3.37 -7.84
N PHE A 839 -7.16 -4.42 -8.27
CA PHE A 839 -7.07 -5.70 -7.56
C PHE A 839 -6.22 -5.60 -6.28
N ALA A 840 -5.19 -4.74 -6.25
CA ALA A 840 -4.40 -4.50 -5.05
C ALA A 840 -5.21 -3.84 -3.92
N LEU A 841 -6.27 -3.07 -4.21
CA LEU A 841 -7.18 -2.55 -3.18
C LEU A 841 -7.90 -3.69 -2.45
N PHE A 842 -8.43 -4.66 -3.20
CA PHE A 842 -9.05 -5.88 -2.68
C PHE A 842 -8.06 -6.77 -1.91
N CYS A 843 -6.86 -6.99 -2.46
CA CYS A 843 -5.83 -7.78 -1.76
C CYS A 843 -5.37 -7.08 -0.46
N ALA A 844 -5.31 -5.74 -0.43
CA ALA A 844 -4.98 -5.00 0.79
C ALA A 844 -6.11 -5.06 1.85
N ASP A 845 -7.37 -4.95 1.43
CA ASP A 845 -8.52 -4.94 2.34
C ASP A 845 -8.87 -6.34 2.87
N THR A 846 -8.67 -7.39 2.06
CA THR A 846 -9.05 -8.78 2.42
C THR A 846 -7.88 -9.68 2.83
N GLN A 847 -6.64 -9.33 2.47
CA GLN A 847 -5.42 -10.16 2.66
C GLN A 847 -5.48 -11.55 2.00
N ARG A 848 -6.47 -11.83 1.13
CA ARG A 848 -6.65 -13.15 0.47
C ARG A 848 -5.73 -13.39 -0.73
N CYS A 849 -4.95 -12.38 -1.14
CA CYS A 849 -4.02 -12.44 -2.26
C CYS A 849 -2.78 -11.58 -2.01
N ARG A 850 -1.65 -11.93 -2.65
CA ARG A 850 -0.39 -11.18 -2.60
C ARG A 850 -0.06 -10.66 -3.98
N VAL A 851 -0.30 -9.37 -4.23
CA VAL A 851 0.11 -8.71 -5.48
C VAL A 851 1.63 -8.55 -5.49
N SER A 852 2.28 -8.97 -6.58
CA SER A 852 3.73 -8.77 -6.74
C SER A 852 4.07 -7.28 -6.76
N ARG A 853 5.12 -6.89 -6.03
CA ARG A 853 5.58 -5.49 -5.91
C ARG A 853 6.23 -4.96 -7.20
N TRP A 854 6.43 -5.81 -8.21
CA TRP A 854 7.20 -5.55 -9.43
C TRP A 854 6.34 -5.42 -10.70
N THR A 855 5.05 -5.74 -10.65
CA THR A 855 4.13 -5.57 -11.78
C THR A 855 3.74 -4.09 -11.97
N ARG A 856 3.61 -3.63 -13.23
CA ARG A 856 3.12 -2.28 -13.54
C ARG A 856 1.70 -2.12 -13.02
N LYS A 857 1.44 -1.10 -12.19
CA LYS A 857 0.12 -0.86 -11.55
C LYS A 857 -1.06 -0.79 -12.54
N SER A 858 -0.82 -0.28 -13.75
CA SER A 858 -1.81 -0.15 -14.81
C SER A 858 -1.98 -1.42 -15.66
N ALA A 859 -1.11 -2.42 -15.54
CA ALA A 859 -1.28 -3.68 -16.24
C ALA A 859 -2.57 -4.38 -15.78
N PRO A 860 -3.22 -5.17 -16.64
CA PRO A 860 -4.32 -6.03 -16.22
C PRO A 860 -3.81 -7.12 -15.28
N VAL A 861 -4.70 -7.68 -14.46
CA VAL A 861 -4.39 -8.86 -13.64
C VAL A 861 -4.61 -10.14 -14.45
N ASP A 862 -3.59 -10.99 -14.50
CA ASP A 862 -3.65 -12.34 -15.05
C ASP A 862 -3.20 -13.39 -14.02
N GLU A 863 -3.27 -14.69 -14.35
CA GLU A 863 -2.92 -15.80 -13.45
C GLU A 863 -3.79 -15.83 -12.17
N VAL A 864 -5.07 -15.47 -12.32
CA VAL A 864 -6.08 -15.43 -11.24
C VAL A 864 -7.26 -16.35 -11.55
N SER A 865 -7.68 -17.12 -10.54
CA SER A 865 -8.82 -18.03 -10.63
C SER A 865 -10.16 -17.29 -10.66
N ALA A 866 -11.14 -17.84 -11.39
CA ALA A 866 -12.49 -17.28 -11.49
C ALA A 866 -13.20 -17.22 -10.11
N ALA A 867 -12.83 -18.09 -9.18
CA ALA A 867 -13.27 -18.00 -7.78
C ALA A 867 -12.82 -16.69 -7.11
N LEU A 868 -11.54 -16.31 -7.28
CA LEU A 868 -11.01 -15.08 -6.69
C LEU A 868 -11.51 -13.81 -7.43
N ILE A 869 -11.81 -13.89 -8.74
CA ILE A 869 -12.52 -12.81 -9.45
C ILE A 869 -13.96 -12.64 -8.92
N ARG A 870 -14.66 -13.73 -8.58
CA ARG A 870 -16.00 -13.64 -7.94
C ARG A 870 -15.92 -13.07 -6.52
N ASP A 871 -14.90 -13.41 -5.74
CA ASP A 871 -14.62 -12.76 -4.45
C ASP A 871 -14.33 -11.26 -4.62
N TYR A 872 -13.57 -10.86 -5.64
CA TYR A 872 -13.32 -9.46 -5.98
C TYR A 872 -14.60 -8.72 -6.37
N ALA A 873 -15.47 -9.32 -7.21
CA ALA A 873 -16.75 -8.76 -7.59
C ALA A 873 -17.71 -8.59 -6.38
N ALA A 874 -17.73 -9.55 -5.46
CA ALA A 874 -18.52 -9.47 -4.23
C ALA A 874 -17.99 -8.38 -3.27
N TRP A 875 -16.66 -8.23 -3.15
CA TRP A 875 -16.04 -7.13 -2.41
C TRP A 875 -16.36 -5.77 -3.03
N LEU A 876 -16.20 -5.63 -4.35
CA LEU A 876 -16.50 -4.39 -5.09
C LEU A 876 -17.99 -4.01 -4.97
N SER A 877 -18.88 -5.01 -4.97
CA SER A 877 -20.30 -4.81 -4.70
C SER A 877 -20.56 -4.29 -3.28
N SER A 878 -19.90 -4.88 -2.27
CA SER A 878 -20.00 -4.45 -0.87
C SER A 878 -19.36 -3.08 -0.61
N ALA A 879 -18.42 -2.64 -1.43
CA ALA A 879 -17.75 -1.35 -1.31
C ALA A 879 -18.53 -0.21 -2.02
N SER A 880 -19.21 -0.52 -3.12
CA SER A 880 -20.00 0.44 -3.92
C SER A 880 -21.49 0.53 -3.54
N GLY A 881 -22.04 -0.50 -2.91
CA GLY A 881 -23.49 -0.66 -2.76
C GLY A 881 -24.23 -0.97 -4.06
N ARG A 882 -23.52 -1.37 -5.12
CA ARG A 882 -24.05 -1.74 -6.45
C ARG A 882 -23.72 -3.20 -6.77
N THR A 883 -24.48 -3.85 -7.66
CA THR A 883 -24.24 -5.26 -7.98
C THR A 883 -23.21 -5.40 -9.10
N TYR A 884 -22.04 -5.96 -8.77
CA TYR A 884 -20.99 -6.33 -9.72
C TYR A 884 -20.87 -7.85 -9.85
N ARG A 885 -20.63 -8.34 -11.07
CA ARG A 885 -20.55 -9.76 -11.41
C ARG A 885 -19.72 -10.00 -12.68
N LEU A 886 -19.38 -11.25 -12.97
CA LEU A 886 -18.87 -11.63 -14.28
C LEU A 886 -19.94 -11.36 -15.37
N PRO A 887 -19.53 -10.97 -16.59
CA PRO A 887 -20.42 -10.95 -17.74
C PRO A 887 -20.92 -12.36 -18.07
N ARG A 888 -22.18 -12.46 -18.49
CA ARG A 888 -22.69 -13.65 -19.19
C ARG A 888 -22.13 -13.68 -20.61
N ASP A 889 -22.02 -14.86 -21.19
CA ASP A 889 -21.49 -15.03 -22.56
C ASP A 889 -22.11 -14.08 -23.60
N ALA A 890 -23.44 -13.99 -23.65
CA ALA A 890 -24.16 -13.09 -24.56
C ALA A 890 -23.96 -11.59 -24.26
N GLU A 891 -23.69 -11.22 -23.01
CA GLU A 891 -23.35 -9.84 -22.62
C GLU A 891 -21.94 -9.47 -23.08
N TRP A 892 -21.00 -10.40 -22.96
CA TRP A 892 -19.63 -10.26 -23.46
C TRP A 892 -19.60 -10.13 -24.98
N LEU A 893 -20.32 -11.01 -25.71
CA LEU A 893 -20.42 -10.95 -27.17
C LEU A 893 -21.07 -9.65 -27.67
N ARG A 894 -22.12 -9.16 -26.99
CA ARG A 894 -22.76 -7.86 -27.27
C ARG A 894 -21.77 -6.70 -27.10
N ALA A 895 -20.94 -6.74 -26.05
CA ALA A 895 -19.94 -5.73 -25.77
C ALA A 895 -18.78 -5.77 -26.79
N ALA A 896 -18.24 -6.96 -27.07
CA ALA A 896 -17.08 -7.17 -27.95
C ALA A 896 -17.35 -6.74 -29.40
N ARG A 897 -18.47 -7.16 -29.99
CA ARG A 897 -18.89 -6.78 -31.36
C ARG A 897 -19.25 -5.29 -31.51
N ALA A 898 -19.45 -4.58 -30.41
CA ALA A 898 -20.10 -3.26 -30.37
C ALA A 898 -21.49 -3.13 -31.04
N GLY A 899 -22.04 -4.23 -31.57
CA GLY A 899 -23.21 -4.22 -32.45
C GLY A 899 -22.89 -3.63 -33.83
N GLU A 900 -21.67 -3.85 -34.30
CA GLU A 900 -21.32 -4.13 -35.70
C GLU A 900 -21.45 -5.66 -35.93
N ASP A 901 -21.55 -6.13 -37.17
CA ASP A 901 -21.69 -7.56 -37.46
C ASP A 901 -20.37 -8.36 -37.37
N GLY A 902 -19.23 -7.66 -37.39
CA GLY A 902 -17.89 -8.20 -37.15
C GLY A 902 -17.26 -7.66 -35.85
N CYS A 903 -16.20 -8.31 -35.36
CA CYS A 903 -15.41 -7.78 -34.25
C CYS A 903 -14.23 -6.93 -34.74
N THR A 904 -14.34 -5.61 -34.58
CA THR A 904 -13.32 -4.61 -34.91
C THR A 904 -12.41 -4.32 -33.70
N ALA A 905 -11.54 -5.28 -33.36
CA ALA A 905 -10.70 -5.24 -32.16
C ALA A 905 -9.33 -4.54 -32.40
N THR A 906 -9.30 -3.20 -32.36
CA THR A 906 -8.07 -2.40 -32.51
C THR A 906 -7.87 -1.42 -31.36
N VAL A 907 -7.37 -1.90 -30.21
CA VAL A 907 -7.06 -1.14 -28.96
C VAL A 907 -8.28 -0.53 -28.25
N SER A 908 -9.26 -0.03 -29.01
CA SER A 908 -10.59 0.35 -28.54
C SER A 908 -11.65 -0.13 -29.53
N ASN A 909 -12.84 -0.50 -29.04
CA ASN A 909 -14.02 -0.66 -29.90
C ASN A 909 -14.92 0.60 -29.89
N SER A 910 -15.99 0.61 -30.69
CA SER A 910 -16.88 1.78 -30.84
C SER A 910 -17.74 2.11 -29.60
N TRP A 911 -17.69 1.32 -28.51
CA TRP A 911 -18.18 1.73 -27.18
C TRP A 911 -17.08 2.30 -26.26
N GLY A 912 -15.85 2.43 -26.73
CA GLY A 912 -14.74 2.93 -25.91
C GLY A 912 -14.20 1.94 -24.89
N LEU A 913 -14.55 0.65 -25.00
CA LEU A 913 -13.90 -0.44 -24.25
C LEU A 913 -12.47 -0.58 -24.78
N LEU A 914 -11.49 -0.54 -23.89
CA LEU A 914 -10.05 -0.54 -24.15
C LEU A 914 -9.40 -1.85 -23.70
N ASP A 915 -8.40 -2.32 -24.42
CA ASP A 915 -7.47 -3.38 -24.03
C ASP A 915 -6.16 -2.76 -23.52
N MET A 916 -5.68 -3.19 -22.35
CA MET A 916 -4.52 -2.60 -21.70
C MET A 916 -3.14 -3.12 -22.13
N VAL A 917 -3.01 -4.35 -22.64
CA VAL A 917 -1.68 -4.97 -22.94
C VAL A 917 -1.67 -5.87 -24.19
N GLY A 918 -2.83 -6.26 -24.73
CA GLY A 918 -2.95 -7.01 -25.99
C GLY A 918 -3.42 -8.45 -25.79
N GLY A 919 -4.74 -8.65 -25.76
CA GLY A 919 -5.37 -9.95 -25.94
C GLY A 919 -5.34 -10.87 -24.71
N LEU A 920 -5.58 -10.35 -23.49
CA LEU A 920 -5.97 -11.27 -22.41
C LEU A 920 -7.26 -11.99 -22.80
N ALA A 921 -7.33 -13.28 -22.49
CA ALA A 921 -8.60 -13.97 -22.47
C ALA A 921 -9.34 -13.63 -21.17
N GLU A 922 -10.67 -13.58 -21.19
CA GLU A 922 -11.51 -13.13 -20.09
C GLU A 922 -12.43 -14.23 -19.58
N TRP A 923 -12.57 -14.31 -18.25
CA TRP A 923 -13.58 -15.13 -17.59
C TRP A 923 -15.01 -14.62 -17.89
N VAL A 924 -15.87 -15.51 -18.37
CA VAL A 924 -17.31 -15.29 -18.55
C VAL A 924 -18.12 -16.34 -17.78
N GLN A 925 -19.34 -15.99 -17.37
CA GLN A 925 -20.27 -16.91 -16.71
C GLN A 925 -21.10 -17.67 -17.76
N GLU A 926 -21.06 -19.01 -17.70
CA GLU A 926 -21.78 -19.93 -18.59
C GLU A 926 -22.52 -20.98 -17.76
N GLY A 927 -23.86 -20.86 -17.67
CA GLY A 927 -24.65 -21.63 -16.71
C GLY A 927 -24.22 -21.34 -15.26
N GLU A 928 -24.05 -22.39 -14.46
CA GLU A 928 -23.41 -22.31 -13.13
C GLU A 928 -21.88 -22.28 -13.20
N GLY A 929 -21.31 -22.71 -14.33
CA GLY A 929 -19.87 -22.78 -14.58
C GLY A 929 -19.25 -21.47 -15.07
N VAL A 930 -17.98 -21.56 -15.47
CA VAL A 930 -17.24 -20.46 -16.11
C VAL A 930 -16.53 -20.95 -17.35
N ALA A 931 -16.45 -20.05 -18.33
CA ALA A 931 -15.73 -20.27 -19.57
C ALA A 931 -14.83 -19.06 -19.88
N VAL A 932 -14.10 -19.17 -20.98
CA VAL A 932 -13.08 -18.21 -21.40
C VAL A 932 -13.42 -17.67 -22.79
N ARG A 933 -13.28 -16.35 -22.99
CA ARG A 933 -13.46 -15.65 -24.28
C ARG A 933 -12.26 -14.76 -24.60
N GLY A 934 -12.03 -14.44 -25.87
CA GLY A 934 -10.85 -13.67 -26.32
C GLY A 934 -9.67 -14.55 -26.75
N SER A 935 -8.53 -13.93 -27.10
CA SER A 935 -7.36 -14.63 -27.65
C SER A 935 -6.03 -13.93 -27.33
N GLN A 936 -5.07 -14.70 -26.81
CA GLN A 936 -3.66 -14.31 -26.58
C GLN A 936 -2.85 -14.07 -27.87
N ARG A 937 -3.45 -14.31 -29.04
CA ARG A 937 -2.89 -13.98 -30.36
C ARG A 937 -3.86 -13.03 -31.04
N GLY A 938 -3.47 -11.76 -31.13
CA GLY A 938 -4.38 -10.66 -31.42
C GLY A 938 -5.04 -10.70 -32.81
N VAL A 939 -6.12 -9.91 -32.93
CA VAL A 939 -6.85 -9.55 -34.17
C VAL A 939 -7.60 -10.70 -34.88
N ALA A 940 -7.30 -11.98 -34.61
CA ALA A 940 -7.99 -13.12 -35.23
C ALA A 940 -9.08 -13.75 -34.33
N ALA A 941 -10.21 -14.12 -34.97
CA ALA A 941 -11.26 -15.02 -34.48
C ALA A 941 -12.13 -14.59 -33.27
N CYS A 942 -13.07 -13.66 -33.51
CA CYS A 942 -14.42 -13.75 -32.91
C CYS A 942 -15.31 -14.81 -33.59
N ALA A 943 -14.86 -15.36 -34.73
CA ALA A 943 -15.61 -16.30 -35.56
C ALA A 943 -15.04 -17.72 -35.39
N SER A 944 -15.94 -18.66 -35.07
CA SER A 944 -15.70 -20.10 -34.89
C SER A 944 -14.87 -20.49 -33.65
N PRO A 945 -15.23 -21.61 -32.98
CA PRO A 945 -15.69 -21.40 -31.61
C PRO A 945 -15.11 -22.33 -30.55
N GLY A 946 -15.13 -21.84 -29.31
CA GLY A 946 -15.11 -22.65 -28.10
C GLY A 946 -15.25 -21.76 -26.88
N THR A 947 -16.39 -21.82 -26.18
CA THR A 947 -16.35 -21.60 -24.73
C THR A 947 -15.61 -22.79 -24.15
N VAL A 948 -14.34 -22.59 -23.79
CA VAL A 948 -13.56 -23.61 -23.08
C VAL A 948 -14.10 -23.66 -21.66
N SER A 949 -15.10 -24.52 -21.44
CA SER A 949 -15.61 -24.86 -20.12
C SER A 949 -14.43 -25.24 -19.23
N SER A 950 -14.27 -24.51 -18.14
CA SER A 950 -13.06 -24.54 -17.32
C SER A 950 -13.43 -24.69 -15.86
N ASN A 951 -12.57 -25.40 -15.12
CA ASN A 951 -12.69 -25.56 -13.67
C ASN A 951 -12.61 -24.21 -12.92
N GLY A 952 -12.18 -23.14 -13.60
CA GLY A 952 -12.03 -21.80 -13.02
C GLY A 952 -10.71 -21.60 -12.27
N ASP A 953 -9.76 -22.52 -12.43
CA ASP A 953 -8.41 -22.43 -11.86
C ASP A 953 -7.59 -21.27 -12.44
N ALA A 954 -6.54 -20.86 -11.73
CA ALA A 954 -5.67 -19.77 -12.16
C ALA A 954 -4.86 -20.17 -13.41
N ALA A 955 -4.91 -19.34 -14.45
CA ALA A 955 -4.20 -19.57 -15.72
C ALA A 955 -3.56 -18.27 -16.23
N ARG A 956 -2.31 -18.38 -16.68
CA ARG A 956 -1.52 -17.24 -17.15
C ARG A 956 -2.07 -16.68 -18.48
N GLY A 957 -2.13 -15.37 -18.59
CA GLY A 957 -2.77 -14.68 -19.72
C GLY A 957 -4.29 -14.84 -19.78
N ILE A 958 -4.94 -15.18 -18.66
CA ILE A 958 -6.40 -15.06 -18.47
C ILE A 958 -6.66 -14.06 -17.34
N GLY A 959 -7.45 -13.04 -17.63
CA GLY A 959 -7.92 -12.01 -16.70
C GLY A 959 -9.45 -11.92 -16.68
N ALA A 960 -10.00 -10.75 -16.34
CA ALA A 960 -11.44 -10.51 -16.41
C ALA A 960 -11.82 -9.01 -16.50
N ARG A 961 -13.03 -8.77 -16.99
CA ARG A 961 -13.83 -7.55 -16.77
C ARG A 961 -15.04 -7.90 -15.91
N LEU A 962 -15.62 -6.91 -15.24
CA LEU A 962 -16.91 -7.05 -14.56
C LEU A 962 -18.01 -6.28 -15.28
N VAL A 963 -19.22 -6.80 -15.14
CA VAL A 963 -20.49 -6.14 -15.40
C VAL A 963 -21.04 -5.60 -14.08
N ARG A 964 -21.59 -4.39 -14.15
CA ARG A 964 -22.28 -3.69 -13.07
C ARG A 964 -23.73 -3.51 -13.50
N ASP A 965 -24.67 -4.09 -12.76
CA ASP A 965 -26.08 -4.03 -13.11
C ASP A 965 -26.64 -2.60 -12.90
N VAL A 966 -27.43 -2.11 -13.86
CA VAL A 966 -28.05 -0.77 -13.82
C VAL A 966 -29.53 -0.90 -13.41
N GLU A 967 -30.02 0.09 -12.64
CA GLU A 967 -31.39 0.18 -12.12
C GLU A 967 -32.36 0.88 -13.10
#